data_AF-A0AA85FNG3-F1
#
_entry.id   AF-A0AA85FNG3-F1
#
_cell.length_a   1.000
_cell.length_b   1.000
_cell.length_c   1.000
_cell.angle_alpha   90.00
_cell.angle_beta   90.00
_cell.angle_gamma   90.00
#
_symmetry.space_group_name_H-M   'P 1'
#
loop_
_entity.id
_entity.type
_entity.pdbx_description
1 polymer ?
#
loop_
_entity_poly.entity_id
_entity_poly.type
_entity_poly.pdbx_seq_one_letter_code
_entity_poly.pdbx_strand_id
1 'polypeptide(L)'
;MKSDTGRRLSRQYVFSIEDSNRLEVIEALRRRLHDHISNICSQVSNIESMLTSVSTELSSLLLQSRSFPLNSDDRFSASDLERRTTSLKLALLEHRNDAKEFYEASTEALHFLTGTYARFNRQLVLEQERCITLERTVEQLAKELRSLEMQLKYHIPMIVEDKNINPIHFEETKQTVKQSVEKTLSEENSDEFYDAMSNLDMTEQRHNDSLVSTNNQPMVQMPRTLNYNSSSLPNSDITRVSSASLRSLVNVEETSVSGSDLELPNGYTNRTNVFTSMSSDGYPNTYNKNSTTDQHNNTLKYGQVRKRRNAIPVSPKIALNLWGIIKNAIGKDLAKIPIPVNFNEPLSFLQRAVEDFTYSHLLDYASQTRDPVEQMAYVVAFSVSCYSSTAYRVGKPFNSLLGETYECDRTDDMGWRCISEQVSHHPPGCSQYCESLRHKWKVWQDYFLSTKFRGKYLSISPKGTINLQFTDGSHYTWTKVTTVVHNLIVGTIWIDNYGDVTIENHKTGYSCNLQFIAHSYFNRGQSRRITGFVKNSTGLPVAVIQGTWDSYLEYQRLSIDKVPVGEPVLVWKPDPLPLNAADMYHFSRFAIELNEMEDGVAPTDSRRRPDQRLMEQGLWDQANEEKRRLEAKQRNKRHAWEKAVREGQTDEPLFTPVWFSPKQDVNGNLYHEYLGNYWESKERQDWLKCPDIY
;
A
#
# COMPACT_ATOMS: atom_id res chain seq x y z
N MET A 1 -18.62 56.43 1.70
CA MET A 1 -19.91 56.03 1.10
C MET A 1 -19.64 55.17 -0.11
N LYS A 2 -20.24 53.98 -0.14
CA LYS A 2 -20.26 52.93 -1.19
C LYS A 2 -18.93 52.21 -1.46
N SER A 3 -18.81 50.88 -1.43
CA SER A 3 -19.66 49.79 -0.94
C SER A 3 -18.75 48.55 -0.92
N ASP A 4 -18.16 48.26 0.23
CA ASP A 4 -17.35 47.07 0.46
C ASP A 4 -18.25 46.01 1.09
N THR A 5 -19.05 45.33 0.25
CA THR A 5 -19.82 44.15 0.65
C THR A 5 -18.98 42.90 0.43
N GLY A 6 -17.81 42.88 1.09
CA GLY A 6 -17.03 41.68 1.32
C GLY A 6 -17.81 40.73 2.23
N ARG A 7 -18.12 39.55 1.71
CA ARG A 7 -18.82 38.44 2.36
C ARG A 7 -18.15 38.03 3.69
N ARG A 8 -18.47 38.73 4.77
CA ARG A 8 -18.53 38.17 6.12
C ARG A 8 -19.86 37.44 6.27
N LEU A 9 -19.97 36.28 5.63
CA LEU A 9 -21.01 35.31 5.97
C LEU A 9 -20.44 34.41 7.07
N SER A 10 -20.80 34.76 8.30
CA SER A 10 -21.26 33.81 9.33
C SER A 10 -20.92 32.33 9.05
N ARG A 11 -19.76 31.89 9.54
CA ARG A 11 -19.44 30.46 9.79
C ARG A 11 -19.67 30.07 11.26
N GLN A 12 -20.38 30.90 12.01
CA GLN A 12 -21.12 30.47 13.20
C GLN A 12 -22.56 30.25 12.74
N TYR A 13 -23.14 29.09 13.08
CA TYR A 13 -24.40 28.52 12.55
C TYR A 13 -24.28 27.70 11.26
N VAL A 14 -23.45 26.65 11.30
CA VAL A 14 -23.86 25.33 10.74
C VAL A 14 -24.01 24.35 11.89
N PHE A 15 -24.77 24.76 12.91
CA PHE A 15 -25.56 23.85 13.72
C PHE A 15 -26.99 24.07 13.24
N SER A 16 -27.44 23.28 12.27
CA SER A 16 -28.76 23.48 11.68
C SER A 16 -29.23 22.22 10.96
N ILE A 17 -30.19 21.54 11.59
CA ILE A 17 -31.24 20.70 10.98
C ILE A 17 -30.81 19.32 10.46
N GLU A 18 -29.63 19.15 9.86
CA GLU A 18 -29.22 17.85 9.28
C GLU A 18 -28.87 16.76 10.31
N ASP A 19 -28.32 17.12 11.47
CA ASP A 19 -27.93 16.14 12.51
C ASP A 19 -29.10 15.68 13.39
N SER A 20 -30.07 16.57 13.67
CA SER A 20 -31.32 16.19 14.34
C SER A 20 -32.13 15.22 13.47
N ASN A 21 -32.18 15.46 12.16
CA ASN A 21 -32.79 14.55 11.20
C ASN A 21 -32.11 13.17 11.15
N ARG A 22 -30.78 13.09 11.36
CA ARG A 22 -30.06 11.79 11.30
C ARG A 22 -30.30 10.92 12.53
N LEU A 23 -30.34 11.51 13.73
CA LEU A 23 -30.75 10.80 14.94
C LEU A 23 -32.22 10.38 14.87
N GLU A 24 -33.10 11.25 14.38
CA GLU A 24 -34.51 10.91 14.13
C GLU A 24 -34.68 9.79 13.10
N VAL A 25 -33.86 9.76 12.05
CA VAL A 25 -33.85 8.67 11.06
C VAL A 25 -33.40 7.36 11.68
N ILE A 26 -32.36 7.36 12.52
CA ILE A 26 -31.89 6.15 13.24
C ILE A 26 -32.99 5.66 14.21
N GLU A 27 -33.64 6.56 14.95
CA GLU A 27 -34.75 6.26 15.85
C GLU A 27 -35.97 5.70 15.07
N ALA A 28 -36.29 6.27 13.92
CA ALA A 28 -37.37 5.81 13.04
C ALA A 28 -37.06 4.43 12.44
N LEU A 29 -35.81 4.15 12.11
CA LEU A 29 -35.37 2.86 11.59
C LEU A 29 -35.43 1.78 12.69
N ARG A 30 -35.06 2.13 13.93
CA ARG A 30 -35.23 1.28 15.11
C ARG A 30 -36.69 0.91 15.36
N ARG A 31 -37.60 1.88 15.30
CA ARG A 31 -39.05 1.65 15.47
C ARG A 31 -39.59 0.74 14.37
N ARG A 32 -39.25 1.01 13.10
CA ARG A 32 -39.66 0.16 11.98
C ARG A 32 -39.15 -1.28 12.10
N LEU A 33 -37.91 -1.46 12.54
CA LEU A 33 -37.34 -2.79 12.77
C LEU A 33 -38.09 -3.52 13.90
N HIS A 34 -38.40 -2.82 14.98
CA HIS A 34 -39.21 -3.35 16.09
C HIS A 34 -40.61 -3.78 15.64
N ASP A 35 -41.31 -2.91 14.89
CA ASP A 35 -42.67 -3.19 14.40
C ASP A 35 -42.69 -4.40 13.45
N HIS A 36 -41.69 -4.51 12.57
CA HIS A 36 -41.57 -5.62 11.63
C HIS A 36 -41.34 -6.95 12.36
N ILE A 37 -40.43 -6.98 13.34
CA ILE A 37 -40.10 -8.20 14.08
C ILE A 37 -41.23 -8.60 15.03
N SER A 38 -41.93 -7.63 15.61
CA SER A 38 -43.15 -7.86 16.39
C SER A 38 -44.25 -8.49 15.53
N ASN A 39 -44.42 -8.02 14.29
CA ASN A 39 -45.37 -8.59 13.34
C ASN A 39 -45.00 -10.03 12.93
N ILE A 40 -43.71 -10.30 12.66
CA ILE A 40 -43.22 -11.67 12.40
C ILE A 40 -43.50 -12.58 13.60
N CYS A 41 -43.17 -12.16 14.82
CA CYS A 41 -43.43 -12.94 16.04
C CYS A 41 -44.94 -13.23 16.24
N SER A 42 -45.79 -12.26 15.93
CA SER A 42 -47.26 -12.39 15.99
C SER A 42 -47.78 -13.38 14.95
N GLN A 43 -47.30 -13.30 13.71
CA GLN A 43 -47.67 -14.24 12.64
C GLN A 43 -47.22 -15.67 12.96
N VAL A 44 -46.00 -15.84 13.47
CA VAL A 44 -45.51 -17.16 13.91
C VAL A 44 -46.39 -17.72 15.04
N SER A 45 -46.76 -16.89 16.02
CA SER A 45 -47.64 -17.31 17.13
C SER A 45 -49.06 -17.70 16.63
N ASN A 46 -49.58 -17.00 15.63
CA ASN A 46 -50.86 -17.34 14.99
C ASN A 46 -50.78 -18.68 14.24
N ILE A 47 -49.68 -18.93 13.52
CA ILE A 47 -49.44 -20.20 12.82
C ILE A 47 -49.29 -21.34 13.84
N GLU A 48 -48.58 -21.15 14.94
CA GLU A 48 -48.47 -22.12 16.04
C GLU A 48 -49.84 -22.46 16.65
N SER A 49 -50.70 -21.45 16.84
CA SER A 49 -52.07 -21.62 17.34
C SER A 49 -52.93 -22.44 16.37
N MET A 50 -52.87 -22.12 15.07
CA MET A 50 -53.58 -22.86 14.03
C MET A 50 -53.11 -24.32 13.93
N LEU A 51 -51.79 -24.57 13.98
CA LEU A 51 -51.23 -25.92 13.99
C LEU A 51 -51.62 -26.70 15.23
N THR A 52 -51.79 -26.02 16.37
CA THR A 52 -52.27 -26.65 17.60
C THR A 52 -53.76 -27.01 17.49
N SER A 53 -54.59 -26.12 16.94
CA SER A 53 -56.01 -26.41 16.65
C SER A 53 -56.17 -27.61 15.72
N VAL A 54 -55.46 -27.63 14.60
CA VAL A 54 -55.50 -28.73 13.61
C VAL A 54 -55.00 -30.04 14.22
N SER A 55 -53.95 -30.01 15.03
CA SER A 55 -53.45 -31.19 15.76
C SER A 55 -54.47 -31.72 16.77
N THR A 56 -55.29 -30.84 17.37
CA THR A 56 -56.31 -31.22 18.35
C THR A 56 -57.54 -31.83 17.67
N GLU A 57 -57.95 -31.28 16.52
CA GLU A 57 -59.01 -31.83 15.66
C GLU A 57 -58.62 -33.18 15.02
N LEU A 58 -57.38 -33.34 14.59
CA LEU A 58 -56.87 -34.62 14.06
C LEU A 58 -56.85 -35.70 15.15
N SER A 59 -56.41 -35.36 16.36
CA SER A 59 -56.43 -36.27 17.50
C SER A 59 -57.86 -36.68 17.88
N SER A 60 -58.84 -35.76 17.81
CA SER A 60 -60.24 -36.08 18.08
C SER A 60 -60.88 -36.95 16.98
N LEU A 61 -60.54 -36.72 15.71
CA LEU A 61 -60.95 -37.55 14.56
C LEU A 61 -60.35 -38.97 14.58
N LEU A 62 -59.10 -39.11 15.04
CA LEU A 62 -58.43 -40.40 15.23
C LEU A 62 -59.01 -41.18 16.42
N LEU A 63 -59.51 -40.50 17.45
CA LEU A 63 -60.24 -41.12 18.57
C LEU A 63 -61.65 -41.57 18.20
N GLN A 64 -62.30 -40.92 17.22
CA GLN A 64 -63.67 -41.24 16.79
C GLN A 64 -63.76 -42.33 15.69
N SER A 65 -62.68 -42.64 14.97
CA SER A 65 -62.72 -43.57 13.84
C SER A 65 -62.29 -44.99 14.23
N ARG A 66 -63.22 -45.79 14.76
CA ARG A 66 -63.17 -47.25 14.57
C ARG A 66 -63.71 -47.56 13.16
N SER A 67 -62.79 -47.91 12.26
CA SER A 67 -62.96 -48.46 10.90
C SER A 67 -63.32 -47.48 9.77
N PHE A 68 -62.37 -47.29 8.85
CA PHE A 68 -62.62 -47.00 7.43
C PHE A 68 -61.95 -48.09 6.58
N PRO A 69 -62.60 -48.62 5.53
CA PRO A 69 -61.96 -49.54 4.60
C PRO A 69 -61.04 -48.76 3.65
N LEU A 70 -59.75 -49.07 3.67
CA LEU A 70 -58.74 -48.49 2.79
C LEU A 70 -58.71 -49.26 1.46
N ASN A 71 -58.86 -48.54 0.35
CA ASN A 71 -58.34 -48.96 -0.96
C ASN A 71 -57.34 -47.92 -1.49
N SER A 72 -56.22 -48.44 -2.00
CA SER A 72 -55.11 -47.83 -2.75
C SER A 72 -54.19 -46.79 -2.09
N ASP A 73 -52.96 -47.27 -1.79
CA ASP A 73 -51.63 -46.77 -2.17
C ASP A 73 -50.98 -45.48 -1.63
N ASP A 74 -51.54 -44.74 -0.68
CA ASP A 74 -50.73 -43.81 0.12
C ASP A 74 -51.17 -43.83 1.60
N ARG A 75 -50.56 -44.70 2.41
CA ARG A 75 -50.78 -44.70 3.86
C ARG A 75 -49.84 -43.71 4.55
N PHE A 76 -50.31 -42.48 4.76
CA PHE A 76 -49.77 -41.63 5.82
C PHE A 76 -50.19 -42.21 7.18
N SER A 77 -49.24 -42.64 8.00
CA SER A 77 -49.52 -43.05 9.38
C SER A 77 -49.86 -41.82 10.24
N ALA A 78 -50.83 -41.96 11.17
CA ALA A 78 -51.10 -40.93 12.17
C ALA A 78 -49.84 -40.51 12.95
N SER A 79 -48.92 -41.46 13.17
CA SER A 79 -47.62 -41.21 13.80
C SER A 79 -46.67 -40.36 12.95
N ASP A 80 -46.77 -40.44 11.61
CA ASP A 80 -45.92 -39.67 10.70
C ASP A 80 -46.41 -38.22 10.57
N LEU A 81 -47.72 -38.02 10.62
CA LEU A 81 -48.32 -36.69 10.65
C LEU A 81 -48.01 -35.97 11.97
N GLU A 82 -48.06 -36.69 13.09
CA GLU A 82 -47.69 -36.17 14.43
C GLU A 82 -46.20 -35.80 14.50
N ARG A 83 -45.32 -36.65 13.95
CA ARG A 83 -43.88 -36.34 13.83
C ARG A 83 -43.61 -35.10 12.99
N ARG A 84 -44.21 -34.99 11.80
CA ARG A 84 -44.02 -33.82 10.91
C ARG A 84 -44.57 -32.54 11.53
N THR A 85 -45.71 -32.61 12.20
CA THR A 85 -46.29 -31.47 12.93
C THR A 85 -45.38 -31.01 14.06
N THR A 86 -44.77 -31.94 14.80
CA THR A 86 -43.81 -31.64 15.86
C THR A 86 -42.53 -31.02 15.31
N SER A 87 -41.98 -31.55 14.21
CA SER A 87 -40.82 -30.97 13.53
C SER A 87 -41.08 -29.56 13.01
N LEU A 88 -42.27 -29.30 12.46
CA LEU A 88 -42.66 -27.95 12.00
C LEU A 88 -42.79 -26.97 13.16
N LYS A 89 -43.36 -27.40 14.31
CA LYS A 89 -43.43 -26.58 15.53
C LYS A 89 -42.04 -26.23 16.06
N LEU A 90 -41.11 -27.17 16.07
CA LEU A 90 -39.72 -26.92 16.48
C LEU A 90 -39.01 -25.93 15.54
N ALA A 91 -39.18 -26.07 14.23
CA ALA A 91 -38.60 -25.15 13.26
C ALA A 91 -39.18 -23.72 13.35
N LEU A 92 -40.48 -23.59 13.65
CA LEU A 92 -41.12 -22.29 13.88
C LEU A 92 -40.62 -21.62 15.18
N LEU A 93 -40.41 -22.42 16.23
CA LEU A 93 -39.84 -21.94 17.49
C LEU A 93 -38.38 -21.47 17.31
N GLU A 94 -37.58 -22.22 16.56
CA GLU A 94 -36.20 -21.86 16.20
C GLU A 94 -36.16 -20.55 15.40
N HIS A 95 -36.97 -20.44 14.33
CA HIS A 95 -37.07 -19.21 13.54
C HIS A 95 -37.54 -17.99 14.37
N ARG A 96 -38.41 -18.19 15.37
CA ARG A 96 -38.83 -17.14 16.30
C ARG A 96 -37.68 -16.68 17.20
N ASN A 97 -36.86 -17.61 17.67
CA ASN A 97 -35.69 -17.29 18.48
C ASN A 97 -34.63 -16.56 17.66
N ASP A 98 -34.33 -17.04 16.44
CA ASP A 98 -33.39 -16.38 15.51
C ASP A 98 -33.82 -14.94 15.18
N ALA A 99 -35.11 -14.72 14.93
CA ALA A 99 -35.66 -13.39 14.68
C ALA A 99 -35.50 -12.45 15.89
N LYS A 100 -35.59 -12.99 17.11
CA LYS A 100 -35.40 -12.23 18.35
C LYS A 100 -33.92 -11.92 18.60
N GLU A 101 -33.02 -12.88 18.38
CA GLU A 101 -31.57 -12.67 18.48
C GLU A 101 -31.08 -11.64 17.44
N PHE A 102 -31.59 -11.71 16.21
CA PHE A 102 -31.29 -10.72 15.17
C PHE A 102 -31.74 -9.31 15.56
N TYR A 103 -32.90 -9.17 16.23
CA TYR A 103 -33.37 -7.89 16.75
C TYR A 103 -32.46 -7.34 17.86
N GLU A 104 -32.07 -8.19 18.80
CA GLU A 104 -31.19 -7.82 19.92
C GLU A 104 -29.82 -7.36 19.39
N ALA A 105 -29.19 -8.14 18.50
CA ALA A 105 -27.93 -7.77 17.85
C ALA A 105 -28.01 -6.47 17.03
N SER A 106 -29.11 -6.29 16.28
CA SER A 106 -29.33 -5.05 15.51
C SER A 106 -29.52 -3.83 16.42
N THR A 107 -30.19 -4.01 17.57
CA THR A 107 -30.40 -2.96 18.56
C THR A 107 -29.10 -2.56 19.25
N GLU A 108 -28.25 -3.53 19.59
CA GLU A 108 -26.91 -3.28 20.14
C GLU A 108 -26.01 -2.55 19.14
N ALA A 109 -26.01 -2.98 17.88
CA ALA A 109 -25.27 -2.31 16.81
C ALA A 109 -25.72 -0.85 16.61
N LEU A 110 -27.04 -0.59 16.63
CA LEU A 110 -27.58 0.77 16.56
C LEU A 110 -27.16 1.63 17.76
N HIS A 111 -27.21 1.07 18.97
CA HIS A 111 -26.76 1.75 20.19
C HIS A 111 -25.26 2.08 20.14
N PHE A 112 -24.44 1.14 19.66
CA PHE A 112 -23.01 1.34 19.48
C PHE A 112 -22.71 2.43 18.45
N LEU A 113 -23.37 2.42 17.29
CA LEU A 113 -23.21 3.44 16.24
C LEU A 113 -23.61 4.83 16.75
N THR A 114 -24.73 4.93 17.47
CA THR A 114 -25.20 6.19 18.08
C THR A 114 -24.21 6.71 19.12
N GLY A 115 -23.72 5.85 20.00
CA GLY A 115 -22.75 6.21 21.04
C GLY A 115 -21.37 6.57 20.48
N THR A 116 -20.98 5.96 19.37
CA THR A 116 -19.71 6.25 18.68
C THR A 116 -19.81 7.56 17.90
N TYR A 117 -20.93 7.81 17.22
CA TYR A 117 -21.20 9.08 16.56
C TYR A 117 -21.18 10.26 17.54
N ALA A 118 -21.83 10.12 18.70
CA ALA A 118 -21.83 11.15 19.74
C ALA A 118 -20.44 11.40 20.36
N ARG A 119 -19.55 10.40 20.38
CA ARG A 119 -18.16 10.56 20.82
C ARG A 119 -17.29 11.22 19.76
N PHE A 120 -17.40 10.76 18.52
CA PHE A 120 -16.69 11.33 17.38
C PHE A 120 -17.06 12.80 17.16
N ASN A 121 -18.35 13.14 17.28
CA ASN A 121 -18.82 14.52 17.12
C ASN A 121 -18.26 15.44 18.23
N ARG A 122 -18.18 14.96 19.48
CA ARG A 122 -17.53 15.70 20.57
C ARG A 122 -16.06 15.95 20.31
N GLN A 123 -15.32 14.96 19.79
CA GLN A 123 -13.91 15.13 19.42
C GLN A 123 -13.74 16.11 18.25
N LEU A 124 -14.63 16.06 17.26
CA LEU A 124 -14.60 16.96 16.12
C LEU A 124 -14.83 18.41 16.54
N VAL A 125 -15.78 18.66 17.46
CA VAL A 125 -16.02 19.98 18.04
C VAL A 125 -14.79 20.49 18.81
N LEU A 126 -14.19 19.64 19.65
CA LEU A 126 -12.97 19.99 20.40
C LEU A 126 -11.79 20.33 19.48
N GLU A 127 -11.59 19.58 18.39
CA GLU A 127 -10.55 19.87 17.41
C GLU A 127 -10.83 21.17 16.62
N GLN A 128 -12.09 21.46 16.29
CA GLN A 128 -12.46 22.73 15.68
C GLN A 128 -12.20 23.92 16.62
N GLU A 129 -12.53 23.80 17.90
CA GLU A 129 -12.22 24.82 18.92
C GLU A 129 -10.70 25.02 19.06
N ARG A 130 -9.93 23.93 19.01
CA ARG A 130 -8.46 23.96 19.03
C ARG A 130 -7.90 24.68 17.80
N CYS A 131 -8.40 24.39 16.59
CA CYS A 131 -8.00 25.07 15.36
C CYS A 131 -8.31 26.58 15.41
N ILE A 132 -9.49 26.97 15.88
CA ILE A 132 -9.85 28.39 16.04
C ILE A 132 -8.93 29.08 17.06
N THR A 133 -8.57 28.39 18.14
CA THR A 133 -7.64 28.92 19.15
C THR A 133 -6.23 29.08 18.59
N LEU A 134 -5.77 28.12 17.77
CA LEU A 134 -4.52 28.18 17.03
C LEU A 134 -4.49 29.34 16.02
N GLU A 135 -5.56 29.53 15.26
CA GLU A 135 -5.66 30.68 14.34
C GLU A 135 -5.56 32.01 15.08
N ARG A 136 -6.25 32.15 16.23
CA ARG A 136 -6.17 33.36 17.06
C ARG A 136 -4.76 33.60 17.62
N THR A 137 -4.08 32.54 18.07
CA THR A 137 -2.71 32.66 18.60
C THR A 137 -1.72 33.01 17.49
N VAL A 138 -1.85 32.42 16.30
CA VAL A 138 -1.05 32.80 15.13
C VAL A 138 -1.29 34.25 14.73
N GLU A 139 -2.54 34.72 14.71
CA GLU A 139 -2.85 36.13 14.46
C GLU A 139 -2.28 37.08 15.53
N GLN A 140 -2.29 36.67 16.79
CA GLN A 140 -1.70 37.43 17.90
C GLN A 140 -0.18 37.55 17.72
N LEU A 141 0.51 36.43 17.48
CA LEU A 141 1.95 36.37 17.23
C LEU A 141 2.33 37.19 15.99
N ALA A 142 1.54 37.14 14.92
CA ALA A 142 1.77 37.94 13.72
C ALA A 142 1.64 39.45 13.99
N LYS A 143 0.73 39.87 14.88
CA LYS A 143 0.61 41.27 15.30
C LYS A 143 1.79 41.71 16.16
N GLU A 144 2.24 40.86 17.09
CA GLU A 144 3.42 41.12 17.93
C GLU A 144 4.68 41.23 17.08
N LEU A 145 4.85 40.34 16.10
CA LEU A 145 5.99 40.34 15.18
C LEU A 145 6.00 41.62 14.32
N ARG A 146 4.85 42.07 13.80
CA ARG A 146 4.74 43.37 13.10
C ARG A 146 5.00 44.57 14.00
N SER A 147 4.59 44.50 15.27
CA SER A 147 4.86 45.56 16.26
C SER A 147 6.36 45.66 16.55
N LEU A 148 7.02 44.51 16.75
CA LEU A 148 8.47 44.42 16.95
C LEU A 148 9.23 44.89 15.70
N GLU A 149 8.80 44.49 14.50
CA GLU A 149 9.37 44.98 13.24
C GLU A 149 9.24 46.50 13.10
N MET A 150 8.09 47.09 13.45
CA MET A 150 7.93 48.55 13.46
C MET A 150 8.81 49.23 14.51
N GLN A 151 8.92 48.67 15.72
CA GLN A 151 9.81 49.19 16.76
C GLN A 151 11.27 49.14 16.32
N LEU A 152 11.71 48.04 15.68
CA LEU A 152 13.04 47.90 15.11
C LEU A 152 13.29 48.94 14.02
N LYS A 153 12.31 49.15 13.14
CA LYS A 153 12.40 50.11 12.02
C LYS A 153 12.41 51.57 12.48
N TYR A 154 11.85 51.88 13.65
CA TYR A 154 11.90 53.21 14.27
C TYR A 154 13.14 53.42 15.15
N HIS A 155 13.70 52.38 15.79
CA HIS A 155 14.91 52.51 16.62
C HIS A 155 16.22 52.48 15.80
N ILE A 156 16.26 51.79 14.66
CA ILE A 156 17.47 51.71 13.82
C ILE A 156 17.91 53.11 13.30
N PRO A 157 17.01 54.01 12.85
CA PRO A 157 17.42 55.36 12.45
C PRO A 157 17.88 56.25 13.61
N MET A 158 17.40 56.03 14.84
CA MET A 158 17.83 56.80 16.01
C MET A 158 19.24 56.43 16.50
N ILE A 159 19.71 55.22 16.22
CA ILE A 159 21.08 54.77 16.58
C ILE A 159 22.12 55.28 15.56
N VAL A 160 21.71 55.64 14.35
CA VAL A 160 22.62 56.06 13.26
C VAL A 160 22.97 57.55 13.32
N GLU A 161 22.26 58.37 14.10
CA GLU A 161 22.55 59.80 14.25
C GLU A 161 23.41 60.18 15.47
N ASP A 162 23.65 59.28 16.42
CA ASP A 162 24.54 59.56 17.56
C ASP A 162 25.95 58.98 17.32
N LYS A 163 26.79 59.78 16.65
CA LYS A 163 28.21 59.49 16.43
C LYS A 163 28.99 59.61 17.73
N ASN A 164 28.89 58.64 18.66
CA ASN A 164 29.92 58.35 19.68
C ASN A 164 29.58 57.18 20.62
N ILE A 165 29.44 55.94 20.12
CA ILE A 165 29.45 54.77 21.03
C ILE A 165 30.42 53.69 20.50
N ASN A 166 31.31 53.25 21.40
CA ASN A 166 32.42 52.34 21.16
C ASN A 166 31.99 50.95 20.65
N PRO A 167 32.78 50.26 19.81
CA PRO A 167 32.40 49.01 19.15
C PRO A 167 32.41 47.76 20.04
N ILE A 168 32.46 47.89 21.36
CA ILE A 168 32.67 46.76 22.29
C ILE A 168 31.34 46.19 22.82
N HIS A 169 30.25 46.98 22.82
CA HIS A 169 28.98 46.56 23.44
C HIS A 169 28.02 45.81 22.51
N PHE A 170 28.29 45.82 21.19
CA PHE A 170 27.44 45.16 20.19
C PHE A 170 27.72 43.64 20.08
N GLU A 171 28.92 43.18 20.45
CA GLU A 171 29.27 41.75 20.46
C GLU A 171 28.75 41.03 21.72
N GLU A 172 28.79 41.67 22.89
CA GLU A 172 28.23 41.11 24.13
C GLU A 172 26.70 40.91 24.02
N THR A 173 25.99 41.89 23.46
CA THR A 173 24.52 41.79 23.29
C THR A 173 24.14 40.68 22.30
N LYS A 174 24.96 40.45 21.26
CA LYS A 174 24.75 39.38 20.27
C LYS A 174 25.00 37.99 20.87
N GLN A 175 25.96 37.85 21.78
CA GLN A 175 26.23 36.60 22.50
C GLN A 175 25.13 36.31 23.53
N THR A 176 24.64 37.31 24.26
CA THR A 176 23.56 37.13 25.25
C THR A 176 22.25 36.73 24.59
N VAL A 177 21.91 37.30 23.42
CA VAL A 177 20.71 36.90 22.66
C VAL A 177 20.88 35.51 22.05
N LYS A 178 22.07 35.14 21.56
CA LYS A 178 22.34 33.77 21.08
C LYS A 178 22.22 32.73 22.21
N GLN A 179 22.79 33.02 23.38
CA GLN A 179 22.67 32.15 24.55
C GLN A 179 21.23 32.05 25.06
N SER A 180 20.45 33.13 24.98
CA SER A 180 19.04 33.11 25.38
C SER A 180 18.20 32.25 24.43
N VAL A 181 18.43 32.36 23.12
CA VAL A 181 17.74 31.57 22.09
C VAL A 181 18.14 30.09 22.12
N GLU A 182 19.42 29.77 22.36
CA GLU A 182 19.89 28.39 22.56
C GLU A 182 19.36 27.79 23.87
N LYS A 183 19.13 28.59 24.90
CA LYS A 183 18.53 28.16 26.17
C LYS A 183 17.02 27.89 26.03
N THR A 184 16.29 28.67 25.22
CA THR A 184 14.87 28.40 24.93
C THR A 184 14.67 27.21 23.98
N LEU A 185 15.59 26.98 23.04
CA LEU A 185 15.55 25.83 22.13
C LEU A 185 16.01 24.50 22.77
N SER A 186 16.69 24.56 23.92
CA SER A 186 17.08 23.38 24.70
C SER A 186 16.05 22.98 25.77
N GLU A 187 15.13 23.86 26.13
CA GLU A 187 14.03 23.56 27.09
C GLU A 187 12.78 22.94 26.45
N GLU A 188 12.70 22.82 25.11
CA GLU A 188 11.63 22.08 24.40
C GLU A 188 12.09 20.74 23.78
N ASN A 189 13.30 20.27 24.09
CA ASN A 189 13.82 18.97 23.62
C ASN A 189 14.26 18.06 24.77
N SER A 190 13.39 17.87 25.77
CA SER A 190 13.54 16.80 26.75
C SER A 190 12.26 15.99 26.92
N ASP A 191 11.72 15.48 25.82
CA ASP A 191 10.94 14.24 25.88
C ASP A 191 11.93 13.07 25.73
N GLU A 192 12.69 12.83 26.80
CA GLU A 192 13.35 11.55 27.07
C GLU A 192 12.25 10.49 27.23
N PHE A 193 11.91 9.81 26.14
CA PHE A 193 11.07 8.63 26.22
C PHE A 193 11.93 7.47 26.76
N TYR A 194 11.72 7.16 28.04
CA TYR A 194 12.28 5.97 28.69
C TYR A 194 12.03 4.72 27.84
N ASP A 195 13.11 3.99 27.57
CA ASP A 195 13.05 2.59 27.13
C ASP A 195 12.23 1.80 28.16
N ALA A 196 11.05 1.33 27.75
CA ALA A 196 10.32 0.32 28.50
C ALA A 196 11.06 -1.01 28.31
N MET A 197 12.02 -1.26 29.21
CA MET A 197 12.47 -2.62 29.49
C MET A 197 11.28 -3.51 29.82
N SER A 198 11.37 -4.71 29.26
CA SER A 198 10.70 -5.94 29.66
C SER A 198 10.28 -5.98 31.13
N ASN A 199 9.00 -6.28 31.39
CA ASN A 199 8.60 -6.92 32.63
C ASN A 199 7.61 -8.05 32.33
N LEU A 200 8.19 -9.23 32.10
CA LEU A 200 7.73 -10.49 32.69
C LEU A 200 8.65 -10.69 33.91
N ASP A 201 8.17 -10.37 35.10
CA ASP A 201 8.12 -11.31 36.23
C ASP A 201 7.58 -10.65 37.49
N MET A 202 6.64 -11.35 38.10
CA MET A 202 6.08 -11.11 39.42
C MET A 202 6.93 -11.87 40.43
N THR A 203 7.52 -11.19 41.43
CA THR A 203 7.69 -11.75 42.78
C THR A 203 7.94 -10.66 43.83
N GLU A 204 7.43 -10.95 45.03
CA GLU A 204 7.34 -10.20 46.28
C GLU A 204 8.66 -9.54 46.77
N GLN A 205 8.57 -8.38 47.45
CA GLN A 205 8.80 -8.24 48.91
C GLN A 205 8.84 -6.77 49.40
N ARG A 206 8.59 -6.64 50.71
CA ARG A 206 8.23 -5.48 51.54
C ARG A 206 9.40 -4.52 51.86
N HIS A 207 9.13 -3.20 51.99
CA HIS A 207 9.14 -2.43 53.27
C HIS A 207 9.17 -0.89 53.07
N ASN A 208 8.45 -0.20 53.98
CA ASN A 208 8.61 1.14 54.61
C ASN A 208 9.79 2.04 54.18
N ASP A 209 9.72 3.38 54.16
CA ASP A 209 9.17 4.32 55.15
C ASP A 209 9.08 5.75 54.55
N SER A 210 8.11 6.54 55.03
CA SER A 210 8.16 7.95 55.51
C SER A 210 9.02 9.02 54.78
N LEU A 211 8.76 10.33 54.66
CA LEU A 211 7.74 11.33 55.04
C LEU A 211 8.33 12.72 54.60
N VAL A 212 7.52 13.72 54.22
CA VAL A 212 7.51 15.14 54.72
C VAL A 212 7.02 16.15 53.66
N SER A 213 6.08 16.97 54.14
CA SER A 213 5.22 18.02 53.56
C SER A 213 5.97 19.34 53.26
N THR A 214 5.46 20.27 52.42
CA THR A 214 4.63 21.40 52.91
C THR A 214 3.97 22.26 51.80
N ASN A 215 2.62 22.33 51.87
CA ASN A 215 1.67 23.46 51.77
C ASN A 215 1.92 24.71 50.89
N ASN A 216 0.98 25.01 49.99
CA ASN A 216 -0.12 25.99 50.24
C ASN A 216 -1.16 26.04 49.08
N GLN A 217 -2.44 25.86 49.42
CA GLN A 217 -3.62 26.20 48.59
C GLN A 217 -4.25 27.54 49.06
N PRO A 218 -5.29 28.06 48.37
CA PRO A 218 -6.64 27.72 48.83
C PRO A 218 -7.65 27.34 47.72
N MET A 219 -8.66 26.59 48.17
CA MET A 219 -9.74 25.86 47.49
C MET A 219 -10.92 26.73 47.03
N VAL A 220 -11.72 26.22 46.05
CA VAL A 220 -13.19 26.20 46.13
C VAL A 220 -13.78 24.90 45.53
N GLN A 221 -14.19 24.02 46.45
CA GLN A 221 -15.41 23.18 46.52
C GLN A 221 -15.98 22.38 45.32
N MET A 222 -15.99 21.05 45.51
CA MET A 222 -16.77 20.00 44.81
C MET A 222 -18.20 19.88 45.38
N PRO A 223 -19.08 19.10 44.71
CA PRO A 223 -19.63 17.93 45.42
C PRO A 223 -19.66 16.60 44.63
N ARG A 224 -18.99 15.60 45.24
CA ARG A 224 -19.38 14.19 45.53
C ARG A 224 -20.15 13.33 44.51
N THR A 225 -19.39 12.42 43.89
CA THR A 225 -19.48 10.94 43.86
C THR A 225 -20.75 10.19 44.33
N LEU A 226 -21.08 9.13 43.59
CA LEU A 226 -21.48 7.82 44.14
C LEU A 226 -20.87 6.67 43.29
N ASN A 227 -20.04 5.86 43.96
CA ASN A 227 -19.49 4.57 43.51
C ASN A 227 -20.56 3.47 43.56
N TYR A 228 -20.41 2.40 42.77
CA TYR A 228 -20.44 1.03 43.30
C TYR A 228 -19.79 0.01 42.33
N ASN A 229 -19.32 -1.07 42.94
CA ASN A 229 -18.25 -1.97 42.53
C ASN A 229 -18.56 -3.02 41.44
N SER A 230 -17.44 -3.48 40.89
CA SER A 230 -17.15 -4.65 40.05
C SER A 230 -17.64 -6.02 40.56
N SER A 231 -17.92 -6.93 39.63
CA SER A 231 -17.71 -8.37 39.80
C SER A 231 -17.27 -9.02 38.47
N SER A 232 -16.51 -10.11 38.61
CA SER A 232 -15.56 -10.73 37.68
C SER A 232 -16.09 -11.99 36.94
N LEU A 233 -15.71 -12.14 35.65
CA LEU A 233 -15.32 -13.35 34.85
C LEU A 233 -16.04 -14.71 35.03
N PRO A 234 -16.28 -15.50 33.95
CA PRO A 234 -15.21 -16.32 33.37
C PRO A 234 -15.23 -16.58 31.84
N ASN A 235 -14.08 -17.04 31.34
CA ASN A 235 -13.81 -17.57 30.00
C ASN A 235 -14.74 -18.75 29.61
N SER A 236 -15.19 -18.77 28.35
CA SER A 236 -15.53 -20.01 27.64
C SER A 236 -15.34 -19.84 26.12
N ASP A 237 -15.11 -20.97 25.47
CA ASP A 237 -14.52 -21.20 24.15
C ASP A 237 -15.24 -20.52 22.97
N ILE A 238 -14.47 -19.92 22.05
CA ILE A 238 -15.01 -19.48 20.75
C ILE A 238 -14.92 -20.65 19.76
N THR A 239 -16.02 -21.39 19.68
CA THR A 239 -16.38 -22.23 18.54
C THR A 239 -16.75 -21.39 17.32
N ARG A 240 -16.34 -21.89 16.15
CA ARG A 240 -16.65 -21.41 14.80
C ARG A 240 -18.11 -20.94 14.64
N VAL A 241 -18.32 -19.77 14.04
CA VAL A 241 -19.60 -19.40 13.42
C VAL A 241 -19.38 -18.94 11.98
N SER A 242 -20.18 -19.55 11.11
CA SER A 242 -20.23 -19.44 9.65
C SER A 242 -20.78 -18.10 9.17
N SER A 243 -20.34 -17.72 7.98
CA SER A 243 -20.72 -16.56 7.17
C SER A 243 -22.19 -16.52 6.73
N ALA A 244 -22.87 -15.39 6.91
CA ALA A 244 -23.93 -14.88 6.02
C ALA A 244 -24.28 -13.40 6.32
N SER A 245 -24.66 -12.65 5.27
CA SER A 245 -25.16 -11.26 5.22
C SER A 245 -24.08 -10.17 5.33
N LEU A 246 -23.76 -9.39 4.28
CA LEU A 246 -24.65 -8.45 3.58
C LEU A 246 -24.35 -8.38 2.06
N ARG A 247 -25.29 -8.86 1.24
CA ARG A 247 -25.46 -8.45 -0.17
C ARG A 247 -26.69 -7.55 -0.23
N SER A 248 -26.50 -6.33 -0.72
CA SER A 248 -27.50 -5.33 -1.17
C SER A 248 -26.86 -3.97 -0.89
N LEU A 249 -26.30 -3.26 -1.86
CA LEU A 249 -27.02 -2.37 -2.78
C LEU A 249 -26.09 -1.99 -3.94
N VAL A 250 -26.35 -2.46 -5.16
CA VAL A 250 -26.30 -1.70 -6.44
C VAL A 250 -27.04 -2.56 -7.46
N ASN A 251 -28.32 -2.28 -7.71
CA ASN A 251 -28.98 -2.74 -8.94
C ASN A 251 -28.83 -1.64 -9.99
N VAL A 252 -28.22 -2.03 -11.09
CA VAL A 252 -28.26 -1.37 -12.39
C VAL A 252 -29.58 -1.78 -13.05
N GLU A 253 -30.41 -0.81 -13.43
CA GLU A 253 -31.49 -1.05 -14.40
C GLU A 253 -31.00 -0.63 -15.79
N GLU A 254 -30.70 -1.63 -16.62
CA GLU A 254 -30.74 -1.52 -18.07
C GLU A 254 -32.17 -1.79 -18.52
N THR A 255 -32.78 -0.86 -19.25
CA THR A 255 -33.94 -1.14 -20.10
C THR A 255 -33.74 -0.54 -21.48
N SER A 256 -33.76 -1.43 -22.46
CA SER A 256 -33.80 -1.21 -23.90
C SER A 256 -35.12 -0.57 -24.36
N VAL A 257 -35.06 0.46 -25.20
CA VAL A 257 -36.17 0.85 -26.09
C VAL A 257 -35.61 1.22 -27.47
N SER A 258 -36.27 0.70 -28.50
CA SER A 258 -36.02 0.81 -29.94
C SER A 258 -36.79 1.97 -30.61
N GLY A 259 -36.18 2.60 -31.63
CA GLY A 259 -36.78 3.49 -32.65
C GLY A 259 -36.97 4.95 -32.19
N SER A 260 -36.73 6.01 -32.97
CA SER A 260 -36.58 6.24 -34.42
C SER A 260 -36.01 7.67 -34.66
N ASP A 261 -35.29 7.84 -35.77
CA ASP A 261 -34.98 9.06 -36.57
C ASP A 261 -35.12 10.47 -35.95
N LEU A 262 -34.03 11.26 -36.01
CA LEU A 262 -34.00 12.63 -36.58
C LEU A 262 -32.60 13.28 -36.52
N GLU A 263 -32.03 13.45 -37.72
CA GLU A 263 -31.10 14.45 -38.28
C GLU A 263 -30.05 15.22 -37.43
N LEU A 264 -28.82 15.17 -37.98
CA LEU A 264 -27.64 16.02 -37.71
C LEU A 264 -27.85 17.49 -38.13
N PRO A 265 -26.97 18.39 -37.66
CA PRO A 265 -26.18 19.15 -38.63
C PRO A 265 -24.66 19.16 -38.39
N ASN A 266 -23.94 19.06 -39.51
CA ASN A 266 -22.49 19.14 -39.75
C ASN A 266 -21.82 20.45 -39.33
N GLY A 267 -20.49 20.38 -39.11
CA GLY A 267 -19.58 21.52 -39.26
C GLY A 267 -18.08 21.22 -39.08
N TYR A 268 -17.38 20.96 -40.19
CA TYR A 268 -15.95 21.23 -40.48
C TYR A 268 -14.88 20.30 -39.84
N THR A 269 -14.46 19.21 -40.52
CA THR A 269 -13.51 19.05 -41.65
C THR A 269 -12.09 18.66 -41.20
N ASN A 270 -11.74 17.41 -41.53
CA ASN A 270 -10.41 16.84 -41.59
C ASN A 270 -9.50 17.59 -42.58
N ARG A 271 -8.22 17.73 -42.24
CA ARG A 271 -7.12 17.62 -43.22
C ARG A 271 -6.01 16.74 -42.67
N THR A 272 -5.94 15.55 -43.27
CA THR A 272 -4.83 14.60 -43.32
C THR A 272 -3.59 15.23 -43.96
N ASN A 273 -2.40 14.89 -43.46
CA ASN A 273 -1.18 14.75 -44.25
C ASN A 273 -0.35 13.58 -43.74
N VAL A 274 -0.48 12.46 -44.46
CA VAL A 274 0.53 11.46 -44.86
C VAL A 274 1.64 11.10 -43.85
N PHE A 275 1.46 9.94 -43.19
CA PHE A 275 2.55 9.14 -42.62
C PHE A 275 2.99 8.09 -43.66
N THR A 276 4.29 8.04 -43.94
CA THR A 276 4.93 6.94 -44.67
C THR A 276 5.23 5.82 -43.68
N SER A 277 4.40 4.79 -43.66
CA SER A 277 4.68 3.54 -42.97
C SER A 277 5.69 2.72 -43.78
N MET A 278 6.87 2.45 -43.23
CA MET A 278 7.67 1.30 -43.67
C MET A 278 7.30 0.10 -42.81
N SER A 279 6.66 -0.85 -43.48
CA SER A 279 6.17 -2.13 -43.00
C SER A 279 7.30 -3.04 -42.52
N SER A 280 7.04 -3.81 -41.46
CA SER A 280 7.71 -5.09 -41.22
C SER A 280 6.72 -6.21 -41.54
N ASP A 281 6.84 -6.76 -42.75
CA ASP A 281 6.31 -8.09 -43.10
C ASP A 281 7.10 -9.13 -42.25
N GLY A 282 6.59 -10.24 -41.73
CA GLY A 282 5.39 -11.02 -41.98
C GLY A 282 5.82 -12.50 -41.91
N TYR A 283 5.28 -13.32 -41.00
CA TYR A 283 5.34 -14.78 -41.11
C TYR A 283 4.02 -15.42 -40.65
N PRO A 284 3.43 -16.37 -41.42
CA PRO A 284 2.10 -16.90 -41.18
C PRO A 284 2.10 -18.10 -40.22
N ASN A 285 1.16 -18.09 -39.27
CA ASN A 285 0.80 -19.25 -38.44
C ASN A 285 -0.10 -20.19 -39.25
N THR A 286 0.34 -21.42 -39.49
CA THR A 286 -0.55 -22.53 -39.89
C THR A 286 -0.81 -23.43 -38.69
N TYR A 287 -2.08 -23.57 -38.35
CA TYR A 287 -2.58 -24.49 -37.36
C TYR A 287 -2.30 -25.94 -37.77
N ASN A 288 -1.68 -26.72 -36.89
CA ASN A 288 -1.82 -28.17 -36.91
C ASN A 288 -2.07 -28.67 -35.49
N LYS A 289 -3.26 -29.25 -35.30
CA LYS A 289 -3.55 -30.15 -34.18
C LYS A 289 -2.66 -31.38 -34.36
N ASN A 290 -1.95 -31.77 -33.31
CA ASN A 290 -1.90 -33.15 -32.83
C ASN A 290 -1.25 -33.20 -31.45
N SER A 291 -1.96 -33.86 -30.55
CA SER A 291 -1.57 -34.14 -29.18
C SER A 291 -0.61 -35.33 -29.15
N THR A 292 0.53 -35.20 -28.47
CA THR A 292 1.19 -36.30 -27.76
C THR A 292 2.12 -35.71 -26.71
N THR A 293 1.94 -36.20 -25.48
CA THR A 293 2.81 -36.04 -24.31
C THR A 293 4.22 -36.53 -24.59
N ASP A 294 5.23 -35.69 -24.36
CA ASP A 294 6.59 -36.13 -24.05
C ASP A 294 7.30 -35.11 -23.17
N GLN A 295 7.76 -35.57 -22.00
CA GLN A 295 8.72 -34.89 -21.15
C GLN A 295 10.08 -34.98 -21.85
N HIS A 296 10.68 -33.86 -22.24
CA HIS A 296 12.07 -33.80 -22.68
C HIS A 296 12.72 -32.48 -22.27
N ASN A 297 13.92 -32.60 -21.70
CA ASN A 297 14.83 -31.53 -21.30
C ASN A 297 14.96 -30.44 -22.38
N ASN A 298 14.49 -29.22 -22.07
CA ASN A 298 14.60 -28.08 -22.97
C ASN A 298 15.93 -27.36 -22.77
N THR A 299 17.02 -27.91 -23.33
CA THR A 299 18.16 -27.07 -23.68
C THR A 299 17.79 -26.32 -24.97
N LEU A 300 17.42 -25.05 -24.85
CA LEU A 300 17.10 -24.20 -26.01
C LEU A 300 18.28 -24.23 -27.00
N LYS A 301 18.01 -24.58 -28.26
CA LYS A 301 19.01 -24.49 -29.33
C LYS A 301 19.35 -23.02 -29.59
N TYR A 302 20.62 -22.75 -29.91
CA TYR A 302 21.11 -21.41 -30.27
C TYR A 302 20.18 -20.74 -31.30
N GLY A 303 19.59 -19.60 -30.94
CA GLY A 303 18.70 -18.80 -31.80
C GLY A 303 17.19 -19.07 -31.67
N GLN A 304 16.74 -20.00 -30.81
CA GLN A 304 15.30 -20.13 -30.50
C GLN A 304 14.90 -19.25 -29.32
N VAL A 305 13.93 -18.35 -29.56
CA VAL A 305 13.30 -17.54 -28.51
C VAL A 305 12.35 -18.42 -27.70
N ARG A 306 12.48 -18.40 -26.37
CA ARG A 306 11.59 -19.10 -25.45
C ARG A 306 10.17 -18.58 -25.59
N LYS A 307 9.21 -19.50 -25.74
CA LYS A 307 7.78 -19.15 -25.65
C LYS A 307 7.38 -18.99 -24.18
N ARG A 308 7.20 -17.75 -23.73
CA ARG A 308 6.81 -17.42 -22.35
C ARG A 308 5.28 -17.44 -22.15
N ARG A 309 4.83 -17.76 -20.93
CA ARG A 309 3.41 -17.83 -20.58
C ARG A 309 2.73 -16.47 -20.73
N ASN A 310 1.45 -16.49 -21.08
CA ASN A 310 0.66 -15.28 -21.35
C ASN A 310 -0.41 -14.97 -20.30
N ALA A 311 -0.61 -15.88 -19.37
CA ALA A 311 -1.59 -15.76 -18.30
C ALA A 311 -1.11 -16.55 -17.07
N ILE A 312 -1.66 -16.17 -15.91
CA ILE A 312 -1.62 -16.93 -14.66
C ILE A 312 -3.05 -17.29 -14.25
N PRO A 313 -3.24 -18.23 -13.31
CA PRO A 313 -4.56 -18.52 -12.76
C PRO A 313 -5.25 -17.26 -12.24
N VAL A 314 -6.58 -17.24 -12.32
CA VAL A 314 -7.40 -16.12 -11.86
C VAL A 314 -7.27 -15.96 -10.34
N SER A 315 -6.99 -14.74 -9.90
CA SER A 315 -6.94 -14.38 -8.49
C SER A 315 -8.32 -14.56 -7.85
N PRO A 316 -8.42 -15.30 -6.73
CA PRO A 316 -9.61 -15.31 -5.89
C PRO A 316 -10.00 -13.88 -5.47
N LYS A 317 -11.25 -13.47 -5.74
CA LYS A 317 -11.79 -12.15 -5.36
C LYS A 317 -12.38 -12.21 -3.95
N ILE A 318 -11.51 -12.30 -2.94
CA ILE A 318 -11.92 -12.31 -1.53
C ILE A 318 -11.89 -10.86 -1.02
N ALA A 319 -12.99 -10.39 -0.43
CA ALA A 319 -13.03 -9.09 0.23
C ALA A 319 -12.18 -9.14 1.51
N LEU A 320 -11.22 -8.21 1.64
CA LEU A 320 -10.29 -8.20 2.76
C LEU A 320 -10.44 -6.94 3.60
N ASN A 321 -10.43 -7.11 4.93
CA ASN A 321 -10.41 -6.00 5.88
C ASN A 321 -8.97 -5.73 6.34
N LEU A 322 -8.24 -4.90 5.60
CA LEU A 322 -6.85 -4.54 5.92
C LEU A 322 -6.76 -3.85 7.29
N TRP A 323 -7.75 -3.02 7.65
CA TRP A 323 -7.78 -2.28 8.91
C TRP A 323 -7.72 -3.20 10.13
N GLY A 324 -8.40 -4.35 10.09
CA GLY A 324 -8.37 -5.33 11.17
C GLY A 324 -6.95 -5.80 11.54
N ILE A 325 -6.05 -5.82 10.56
CA ILE A 325 -4.65 -6.27 10.70
C ILE A 325 -3.73 -5.12 11.07
N ILE A 326 -3.90 -3.95 10.44
CA ILE A 326 -2.95 -2.83 10.57
C ILE A 326 -3.30 -1.85 11.70
N LYS A 327 -4.48 -1.93 12.34
CA LYS A 327 -4.86 -0.99 13.41
C LYS A 327 -3.87 -0.96 14.58
N ASN A 328 -3.26 -2.11 14.90
CA ASN A 328 -2.27 -2.24 15.98
C ASN A 328 -0.84 -1.87 15.53
N ALA A 329 -0.68 -1.49 14.25
CA ALA A 329 0.57 -1.12 13.60
C ALA A 329 0.90 0.36 13.64
N ILE A 330 -0.03 1.20 14.10
CA ILE A 330 0.12 2.66 14.01
C ILE A 330 1.40 3.08 14.73
N GLY A 331 2.27 3.82 14.03
CA GLY A 331 3.57 4.25 14.54
C GLY A 331 4.67 3.19 14.57
N LYS A 332 4.36 1.92 14.23
CA LYS A 332 5.32 0.82 14.15
C LYS A 332 5.78 0.61 12.70
N ASP A 333 6.90 -0.10 12.56
CA ASP A 333 7.35 -0.59 11.26
C ASP A 333 6.42 -1.70 10.76
N LEU A 334 5.69 -1.41 9.67
CA LEU A 334 4.71 -2.33 9.09
C LEU A 334 5.37 -3.61 8.55
N ALA A 335 6.67 -3.58 8.24
CA ALA A 335 7.42 -4.77 7.84
C ALA A 335 7.44 -5.86 8.93
N LYS A 336 7.28 -5.47 10.20
CA LYS A 336 7.28 -6.39 11.36
C LYS A 336 5.91 -7.04 11.62
N ILE A 337 4.89 -6.68 10.85
CA ILE A 337 3.54 -7.20 11.03
C ILE A 337 3.26 -8.26 9.96
N PRO A 338 2.92 -9.49 10.36
CA PRO A 338 2.61 -10.54 9.41
C PRO A 338 1.32 -10.20 8.69
N ILE A 339 1.45 -9.86 7.40
CA ILE A 339 0.32 -9.65 6.51
C ILE A 339 -0.10 -11.02 5.94
N PRO A 340 -1.40 -11.38 5.97
CA PRO A 340 -1.90 -12.60 5.35
C PRO A 340 -1.64 -12.63 3.84
N VAL A 341 -1.47 -13.85 3.28
CA VAL A 341 -1.22 -14.07 1.85
C VAL A 341 -2.26 -13.41 0.95
N ASN A 342 -3.48 -13.21 1.44
CA ASN A 342 -4.55 -12.62 0.64
C ASN A 342 -4.26 -11.18 0.17
N PHE A 343 -3.40 -10.43 0.88
CA PHE A 343 -2.97 -9.09 0.46
C PHE A 343 -1.72 -9.11 -0.40
N ASN A 344 -1.14 -10.30 -0.62
CA ASN A 344 0.03 -10.44 -1.44
C ASN A 344 -0.34 -10.47 -2.93
N GLU A 345 0.69 -10.36 -3.75
CA GLU A 345 0.69 -10.84 -5.12
C GLU A 345 1.66 -12.02 -5.24
N PRO A 346 1.51 -12.92 -6.23
CA PRO A 346 2.35 -14.11 -6.38
C PRO A 346 3.76 -13.83 -6.94
N LEU A 347 4.39 -12.72 -6.52
CA LEU A 347 5.76 -12.34 -6.82
C LEU A 347 6.53 -12.01 -5.54
N SER A 348 7.80 -12.39 -5.48
CA SER A 348 8.74 -11.93 -4.44
C SER A 348 9.15 -10.48 -4.70
N PHE A 349 9.74 -9.84 -3.68
CA PHE A 349 10.31 -8.51 -3.87
C PHE A 349 11.48 -8.52 -4.88
N LEU A 350 12.24 -9.62 -4.97
CA LEU A 350 13.32 -9.74 -5.97
C LEU A 350 12.77 -9.73 -7.40
N GLN A 351 11.65 -10.41 -7.63
CA GLN A 351 10.94 -10.37 -8.91
C GLN A 351 10.37 -8.98 -9.19
N ARG A 352 9.76 -8.34 -8.19
CA ARG A 352 9.27 -6.96 -8.30
C ARG A 352 10.41 -5.99 -8.68
N ALA A 353 11.60 -6.16 -8.12
CA ALA A 353 12.76 -5.34 -8.46
C ALA A 353 13.26 -5.56 -9.90
N VAL A 354 13.07 -6.76 -10.47
CA VAL A 354 13.41 -7.03 -11.89
C VAL A 354 12.43 -6.36 -12.86
N GLU A 355 11.21 -5.99 -12.43
CA GLU A 355 10.27 -5.23 -13.27
C GLU A 355 10.79 -3.87 -13.74
N ASP A 356 11.83 -3.32 -13.09
CA ASP A 356 12.57 -2.14 -13.58
C ASP A 356 13.02 -2.29 -15.04
N PHE A 357 13.33 -3.53 -15.47
CA PHE A 357 13.82 -3.82 -16.80
C PHE A 357 12.71 -4.10 -17.83
N THR A 358 11.43 -3.85 -17.49
CA THR A 358 10.29 -3.95 -18.43
C THR A 358 10.57 -3.16 -19.71
N TYR A 359 11.09 -1.93 -19.56
CA TYR A 359 11.41 -1.03 -20.68
C TYR A 359 12.93 -0.89 -20.88
N SER A 360 13.68 -1.98 -20.69
CA SER A 360 15.13 -2.05 -20.87
C SER A 360 15.63 -1.62 -22.25
N HIS A 361 14.81 -1.71 -23.30
CA HIS A 361 15.14 -1.20 -24.63
C HIS A 361 15.46 0.31 -24.66
N LEU A 362 14.98 1.09 -23.67
CA LEU A 362 15.37 2.49 -23.52
C LEU A 362 16.87 2.64 -23.23
N LEU A 363 17.47 1.68 -22.51
CA LEU A 363 18.92 1.63 -22.29
C LEU A 363 19.66 1.20 -23.55
N ASP A 364 19.07 0.33 -24.37
CA ASP A 364 19.62 -0.02 -25.68
C ASP A 364 19.69 1.22 -26.58
N TYR A 365 18.63 2.03 -26.64
CA TYR A 365 18.63 3.30 -27.36
C TYR A 365 19.64 4.28 -26.78
N ALA A 366 19.62 4.51 -25.47
CA ALA A 366 20.57 5.39 -24.80
C ALA A 366 22.04 5.02 -25.09
N SER A 367 22.37 3.73 -25.10
CA SER A 367 23.74 3.25 -25.35
C SER A 367 24.24 3.55 -26.77
N GLN A 368 23.32 3.75 -27.72
CA GLN A 368 23.60 4.02 -29.13
C GLN A 368 23.52 5.52 -29.47
N THR A 369 22.86 6.31 -28.63
CA THR A 369 22.70 7.76 -28.81
C THR A 369 24.00 8.51 -28.53
N ARG A 370 24.38 9.41 -29.44
CA ARG A 370 25.57 10.27 -29.30
C ARG A 370 25.28 11.65 -28.73
N ASP A 371 24.06 12.14 -28.91
CA ASP A 371 23.64 13.41 -28.35
C ASP A 371 23.41 13.28 -26.83
N PRO A 372 24.16 13.99 -25.97
CA PRO A 372 24.05 13.82 -24.53
C PRO A 372 22.67 14.15 -23.95
N VAL A 373 21.90 15.03 -24.61
CA VAL A 373 20.56 15.41 -24.15
C VAL A 373 19.54 14.34 -24.46
N GLU A 374 19.51 13.83 -25.69
CA GLU A 374 18.68 12.68 -26.06
C GLU A 374 19.08 11.42 -25.27
N GLN A 375 20.37 11.17 -25.09
CA GLN A 375 20.84 10.05 -24.26
C GLN A 375 20.35 10.18 -22.81
N MET A 376 20.44 11.38 -22.21
CA MET A 376 19.87 11.66 -20.89
C MET A 376 18.35 11.45 -20.90
N ALA A 377 17.63 11.86 -21.94
CA ALA A 377 16.19 11.68 -22.03
C ALA A 377 15.79 10.19 -22.00
N TYR A 378 16.51 9.31 -22.69
CA TYR A 378 16.27 7.86 -22.60
C TYR A 378 16.58 7.27 -21.20
N VAL A 379 17.64 7.73 -20.53
CA VAL A 379 17.94 7.31 -19.14
C VAL A 379 16.87 7.79 -18.17
N VAL A 380 16.39 9.03 -18.33
CA VAL A 380 15.25 9.57 -17.56
C VAL A 380 13.99 8.75 -17.83
N ALA A 381 13.71 8.42 -19.09
CA ALA A 381 12.59 7.57 -19.47
C ALA A 381 12.66 6.18 -18.81
N PHE A 382 13.83 5.55 -18.81
CA PHE A 382 14.04 4.28 -18.12
C PHE A 382 13.72 4.41 -16.62
N SER A 383 14.30 5.42 -15.95
CA SER A 383 14.08 5.67 -14.51
C SER A 383 12.60 5.89 -14.16
N VAL A 384 11.87 6.68 -14.97
CA VAL A 384 10.44 6.93 -14.78
C VAL A 384 9.61 5.67 -15.04
N SER A 385 9.95 4.89 -16.06
CA SER A 385 9.19 3.72 -16.48
C SER A 385 9.05 2.66 -15.39
N CYS A 386 10.01 2.59 -14.46
CA CYS A 386 10.01 1.69 -13.30
C CYS A 386 8.81 1.90 -12.36
N TYR A 387 8.14 3.06 -12.41
CA TYR A 387 6.99 3.37 -11.56
C TYR A 387 5.64 3.06 -12.22
N SER A 388 5.60 2.85 -13.53
CA SER A 388 4.35 2.72 -14.30
C SER A 388 3.44 1.59 -13.80
N SER A 389 4.02 0.43 -13.47
CA SER A 389 3.25 -0.73 -12.98
C SER A 389 2.60 -0.48 -11.61
N THR A 390 3.12 0.46 -10.81
CA THR A 390 2.58 0.78 -9.49
C THR A 390 1.22 1.45 -9.54
N ALA A 391 0.78 1.99 -10.69
CA ALA A 391 -0.51 2.64 -10.85
C ALA A 391 -1.70 1.73 -10.52
N TYR A 392 -1.55 0.42 -10.75
CA TYR A 392 -2.61 -0.58 -10.59
C TYR A 392 -2.28 -1.67 -9.56
N ARG A 393 -1.01 -1.79 -9.15
CA ARG A 393 -0.48 -2.90 -8.33
C ARG A 393 -0.51 -2.58 -6.83
N VAL A 394 -1.67 -2.77 -6.19
CA VAL A 394 -1.84 -2.57 -4.74
C VAL A 394 -1.45 -3.78 -3.88
N GLY A 395 -1.22 -4.95 -4.49
CA GLY A 395 -0.79 -6.16 -3.82
C GLY A 395 0.65 -6.05 -3.30
N LYS A 396 0.90 -6.58 -2.10
CA LYS A 396 2.24 -6.61 -1.50
C LYS A 396 3.04 -7.78 -2.07
N PRO A 397 4.23 -7.59 -2.66
CA PRO A 397 5.07 -8.73 -3.01
C PRO A 397 5.49 -9.51 -1.76
N PHE A 398 5.76 -10.80 -1.88
CA PHE A 398 6.34 -11.58 -0.80
C PHE A 398 7.67 -10.96 -0.37
N ASN A 399 7.83 -10.74 0.94
CA ASN A 399 9.13 -10.35 1.47
C ASN A 399 10.08 -11.52 1.27
N SER A 400 11.17 -11.32 0.55
CA SER A 400 12.14 -12.37 0.24
C SER A 400 12.82 -12.86 1.53
N LEU A 401 13.14 -14.14 1.57
CA LEU A 401 13.94 -14.73 2.66
C LEU A 401 15.39 -14.27 2.53
N LEU A 402 16.13 -14.21 3.63
CA LEU A 402 17.55 -13.89 3.64
C LEU A 402 18.33 -14.96 2.87
N GLY A 403 19.09 -14.56 1.86
CA GLY A 403 19.75 -15.47 0.91
C GLY A 403 18.86 -16.02 -0.19
N GLU A 404 17.59 -15.59 -0.28
CA GLU A 404 16.76 -15.83 -1.46
C GLU A 404 17.39 -15.14 -2.68
N THR A 405 17.35 -15.81 -3.82
CA THR A 405 17.88 -15.30 -5.09
C THR A 405 16.77 -15.23 -6.13
N TYR A 406 16.94 -14.44 -7.17
CA TYR A 406 16.10 -14.51 -8.36
C TYR A 406 16.91 -14.18 -9.59
N GLU A 407 16.96 -15.11 -10.53
CA GLU A 407 17.52 -14.87 -11.86
C GLU A 407 16.45 -14.57 -12.91
N CYS A 408 16.79 -13.71 -13.87
CA CYS A 408 15.95 -13.44 -15.04
C CYS A 408 16.85 -13.39 -16.27
N ASP A 409 16.84 -14.46 -17.06
CA ASP A 409 17.56 -14.52 -18.33
C ASP A 409 16.61 -14.19 -19.49
N ARG A 410 16.86 -13.04 -20.10
CA ARG A 410 16.15 -12.52 -21.28
C ARG A 410 17.12 -12.38 -22.46
N THR A 411 18.25 -13.10 -22.45
CA THR A 411 19.27 -12.96 -23.50
C THR A 411 18.76 -13.37 -24.87
N ASP A 412 17.78 -14.27 -24.92
CA ASP A 412 17.15 -14.78 -26.13
C ASP A 412 16.22 -13.77 -26.80
N ASP A 413 15.47 -12.96 -26.05
CA ASP A 413 14.51 -11.99 -26.56
C ASP A 413 14.94 -10.52 -26.36
N MET A 414 15.19 -10.09 -25.11
CA MET A 414 15.53 -8.72 -24.76
C MET A 414 17.04 -8.43 -24.73
N GLY A 415 17.90 -9.46 -24.81
CA GLY A 415 19.35 -9.33 -24.90
C GLY A 415 20.08 -9.07 -23.58
N TRP A 416 19.42 -9.22 -22.43
CA TRP A 416 19.99 -8.99 -21.11
C TRP A 416 19.71 -10.12 -20.13
N ARG A 417 20.49 -10.20 -19.04
CA ARG A 417 20.24 -11.10 -17.92
C ARG A 417 20.47 -10.40 -16.59
N CYS A 418 19.72 -10.79 -15.57
CA CYS A 418 19.71 -10.16 -14.26
C CYS A 418 19.77 -11.21 -13.14
N ILE A 419 20.51 -10.90 -12.08
CA ILE A 419 20.53 -11.66 -10.82
C ILE A 419 20.27 -10.71 -9.66
N SER A 420 19.38 -11.12 -8.76
CA SER A 420 19.10 -10.44 -7.50
C SER A 420 19.32 -11.38 -6.32
N GLU A 421 19.81 -10.88 -5.19
CA GLU A 421 19.93 -11.61 -3.93
C GLU A 421 19.41 -10.76 -2.76
N GLN A 422 18.67 -11.38 -1.85
CA GLN A 422 18.26 -10.74 -0.60
C GLN A 422 19.46 -10.74 0.38
N VAL A 423 20.21 -9.65 0.39
CA VAL A 423 21.44 -9.49 1.19
C VAL A 423 21.19 -9.09 2.64
N SER A 424 20.00 -8.57 2.97
CA SER A 424 19.63 -8.16 4.32
C SER A 424 18.15 -8.36 4.62
N HIS A 425 17.81 -8.70 5.86
CA HIS A 425 16.42 -8.85 6.31
C HIS A 425 15.98 -7.75 7.30
N HIS A 426 16.91 -7.20 8.10
CA HIS A 426 16.62 -6.15 9.08
C HIS A 426 17.71 -5.06 9.03
N PRO A 427 17.51 -3.98 8.26
CA PRO A 427 16.34 -3.69 7.41
C PRO A 427 16.27 -4.58 6.15
N PRO A 428 15.09 -4.78 5.54
CA PRO A 428 14.97 -5.53 4.28
C PRO A 428 15.79 -4.86 3.17
N GLY A 429 16.73 -5.62 2.60
CA GLY A 429 17.67 -5.18 1.59
C GLY A 429 17.90 -6.25 0.53
N CYS A 430 17.84 -5.89 -0.74
CA CYS A 430 18.33 -6.75 -1.83
C CYS A 430 19.32 -6.02 -2.72
N SER A 431 20.19 -6.80 -3.36
CA SER A 431 21.18 -6.33 -4.32
C SER A 431 20.89 -6.94 -5.67
N GLN A 432 21.05 -6.15 -6.73
CA GLN A 432 20.69 -6.54 -8.09
C GLN A 432 21.79 -6.14 -9.07
N TYR A 433 22.09 -7.05 -10.00
CA TYR A 433 23.00 -6.81 -11.11
C TYR A 433 22.37 -7.30 -12.42
N CYS A 434 22.29 -6.40 -13.40
CA CYS A 434 21.76 -6.67 -14.73
C CYS A 434 22.79 -6.26 -15.79
N GLU A 435 23.00 -7.12 -16.77
CA GLU A 435 23.89 -6.85 -17.90
C GLU A 435 23.21 -7.18 -19.23
N SER A 436 23.37 -6.29 -20.21
CA SER A 436 23.00 -6.55 -21.59
C SER A 436 24.16 -7.22 -22.31
N LEU A 437 23.95 -8.46 -22.77
CA LEU A 437 24.93 -9.13 -23.61
C LEU A 437 24.91 -8.57 -25.04
N ARG A 438 23.78 -7.99 -25.46
CA ARG A 438 23.59 -7.40 -26.80
C ARG A 438 24.21 -6.00 -26.92
N HIS A 439 23.84 -5.10 -26.01
CA HIS A 439 24.24 -3.68 -26.05
C HIS A 439 25.29 -3.30 -25.00
N LYS A 440 25.73 -4.27 -24.19
CA LYS A 440 26.88 -4.14 -23.26
C LYS A 440 26.73 -3.07 -22.18
N TRP A 441 25.53 -2.54 -21.95
CA TRP A 441 25.23 -1.75 -20.76
C TRP A 441 25.12 -2.64 -19.52
N LYS A 442 25.42 -2.05 -18.36
CA LYS A 442 25.36 -2.71 -17.05
C LYS A 442 24.59 -1.82 -16.07
N VAL A 443 23.69 -2.41 -15.30
CA VAL A 443 22.97 -1.74 -14.21
C VAL A 443 23.18 -2.51 -12.93
N TRP A 444 23.55 -1.80 -11.85
CA TRP A 444 23.60 -2.39 -10.52
C TRP A 444 22.98 -1.45 -9.50
N GLN A 445 22.28 -2.02 -8.53
CA GLN A 445 21.56 -1.26 -7.52
C GLN A 445 21.34 -2.09 -6.25
N ASP A 446 21.26 -1.37 -5.14
CA ASP A 446 20.79 -1.90 -3.87
C ASP A 446 19.43 -1.29 -3.52
N TYR A 447 18.55 -2.12 -2.98
CA TYR A 447 17.21 -1.74 -2.53
C TYR A 447 17.07 -1.97 -1.04
N PHE A 448 17.34 -0.93 -0.24
CA PHE A 448 17.06 -0.94 1.19
C PHE A 448 15.77 -0.19 1.47
N LEU A 449 14.72 -0.92 1.87
CA LEU A 449 13.40 -0.31 2.06
C LEU A 449 13.23 0.25 3.46
N SER A 450 12.75 1.49 3.56
CA SER A 450 12.23 2.08 4.80
C SER A 450 10.72 2.29 4.68
N THR A 451 9.96 1.70 5.59
CA THR A 451 8.50 1.82 5.61
C THR A 451 7.99 2.60 6.82
N LYS A 452 7.09 3.55 6.61
CA LYS A 452 6.47 4.37 7.67
C LYS A 452 4.95 4.39 7.51
N PHE A 453 4.24 3.83 8.48
CA PHE A 453 2.79 3.86 8.53
C PHE A 453 2.28 5.05 9.37
N ARG A 454 1.50 5.95 8.76
CA ARG A 454 0.99 7.18 9.38
C ARG A 454 -0.53 7.16 9.52
N GLY A 455 -1.09 6.00 9.85
CA GLY A 455 -2.54 5.81 9.99
C GLY A 455 -3.25 5.70 8.64
N LYS A 456 -3.49 6.82 7.95
CA LYS A 456 -4.24 6.80 6.68
C LYS A 456 -3.43 6.25 5.49
N TYR A 457 -2.11 6.37 5.52
CA TYR A 457 -1.23 6.04 4.42
C TYR A 457 0.06 5.36 4.90
N LEU A 458 0.66 4.55 4.02
CA LEU A 458 1.97 3.92 4.18
C LEU A 458 2.93 4.57 3.19
N SER A 459 4.04 5.10 3.71
CA SER A 459 5.14 5.61 2.90
C SER A 459 6.26 4.57 2.82
N ILE A 460 6.74 4.33 1.62
CA ILE A 460 7.79 3.37 1.27
C ILE A 460 8.91 4.17 0.60
N SER A 461 10.04 4.31 1.28
CA SER A 461 11.21 5.04 0.78
C SER A 461 12.32 4.04 0.49
N PRO A 462 12.56 3.69 -0.78
CA PRO A 462 13.74 2.93 -1.18
C PRO A 462 15.01 3.77 -0.97
N LYS A 463 16.04 3.15 -0.40
CA LYS A 463 17.38 3.70 -0.23
C LYS A 463 18.36 2.87 -1.05
N GLY A 464 19.32 3.55 -1.67
CA GLY A 464 20.33 2.95 -2.51
C GLY A 464 20.50 3.74 -3.81
N THR A 465 21.71 3.66 -4.34
CA THR A 465 22.08 4.33 -5.59
C THR A 465 21.96 3.34 -6.74
N ILE A 466 21.25 3.74 -7.79
CA ILE A 466 21.20 3.02 -9.05
C ILE A 466 22.37 3.49 -9.90
N ASN A 467 23.11 2.56 -10.44
CA ASN A 467 24.25 2.82 -11.31
C ASN A 467 24.00 2.22 -12.68
N LEU A 468 24.28 2.98 -13.74
CA LEU A 468 24.22 2.53 -15.12
C LEU A 468 25.53 2.87 -15.81
N GLN A 469 26.14 1.89 -16.48
CA GLN A 469 27.39 2.09 -17.22
C GLN A 469 27.22 1.65 -18.68
N PHE A 470 27.68 2.50 -19.59
CA PHE A 470 27.79 2.22 -21.03
C PHE A 470 29.24 1.93 -21.44
N THR A 471 29.43 1.30 -22.61
CA THR A 471 30.76 0.93 -23.14
C THR A 471 31.60 2.12 -23.57
N ASP A 472 30.98 3.27 -23.84
CA ASP A 472 31.70 4.51 -24.12
C ASP A 472 32.34 5.10 -22.85
N GLY A 473 32.09 4.52 -21.68
CA GLY A 473 32.56 5.00 -20.38
C GLY A 473 31.60 5.97 -19.68
N SER A 474 30.44 6.28 -20.27
CA SER A 474 29.40 7.06 -19.59
C SER A 474 28.87 6.27 -18.39
N HIS A 475 28.85 6.91 -17.23
CA HIS A 475 28.37 6.34 -15.97
C HIS A 475 27.31 7.27 -15.39
N TYR A 476 26.11 6.74 -15.19
CA TYR A 476 24.97 7.45 -14.65
C TYR A 476 24.65 6.97 -13.24
N THR A 477 24.25 7.90 -12.37
CA THR A 477 23.69 7.55 -11.06
C THR A 477 22.41 8.31 -10.75
N TRP A 478 21.48 7.65 -10.06
CA TRP A 478 20.29 8.27 -9.49
C TRP A 478 19.75 7.45 -8.32
N THR A 479 18.73 7.98 -7.65
CA THR A 479 18.00 7.29 -6.56
C THR A 479 16.52 7.18 -6.90
N LYS A 480 15.82 6.30 -6.19
CA LYS A 480 14.37 6.14 -6.32
C LYS A 480 13.60 7.12 -5.44
N VAL A 481 12.44 7.55 -5.91
CA VAL A 481 11.49 8.37 -5.14
C VAL A 481 10.67 7.55 -4.14
N THR A 482 9.95 8.25 -3.26
CA THR A 482 9.07 7.64 -2.27
C THR A 482 7.74 7.24 -2.92
N THR A 483 7.29 6.03 -2.63
CA THR A 483 5.96 5.52 -2.99
C THR A 483 5.04 5.62 -1.77
N VAL A 484 3.81 6.11 -1.96
CA VAL A 484 2.80 6.19 -0.90
C VAL A 484 1.56 5.43 -1.29
N VAL A 485 1.13 4.53 -0.40
CA VAL A 485 -0.13 3.81 -0.49
C VAL A 485 -1.15 4.53 0.37
N HIS A 486 -2.14 5.15 -0.26
CA HIS A 486 -3.20 5.91 0.38
C HIS A 486 -4.41 5.04 0.70
N ASN A 487 -5.26 5.54 1.61
CA ASN A 487 -6.56 4.97 1.95
C ASN A 487 -6.48 3.54 2.51
N LEU A 488 -5.47 3.23 3.33
CA LEU A 488 -5.33 1.91 3.95
C LEU A 488 -6.42 1.57 4.97
N ILE A 489 -7.14 2.59 5.47
CA ILE A 489 -8.22 2.45 6.45
C ILE A 489 -9.59 2.52 5.77
N VAL A 490 -9.83 3.58 4.99
CA VAL A 490 -11.13 3.91 4.40
C VAL A 490 -10.96 4.43 2.98
N GLY A 491 -11.78 3.92 2.06
CA GLY A 491 -11.81 4.29 0.65
C GLY A 491 -11.05 3.31 -0.24
N THR A 492 -11.07 3.57 -1.55
CA THR A 492 -10.28 2.79 -2.51
C THR A 492 -8.81 3.07 -2.31
N ILE A 493 -8.00 2.01 -2.16
CA ILE A 493 -6.54 2.12 -2.09
C ILE A 493 -6.01 2.63 -3.42
N TRP A 494 -5.11 3.60 -3.37
CA TRP A 494 -4.41 4.10 -4.55
C TRP A 494 -2.96 4.45 -4.20
N ILE A 495 -2.11 4.47 -5.22
CA ILE A 495 -0.68 4.68 -5.08
C ILE A 495 -0.29 6.03 -5.70
N ASP A 496 0.60 6.73 -5.00
CA ASP A 496 1.31 7.90 -5.52
C ASP A 496 2.83 7.69 -5.45
N ASN A 497 3.55 8.32 -6.36
CA ASN A 497 5.01 8.37 -6.34
C ASN A 497 5.43 9.83 -6.36
N TYR A 498 6.22 10.27 -5.38
CA TYR A 498 6.65 11.66 -5.25
C TYR A 498 8.06 11.80 -4.70
N GLY A 499 8.69 12.92 -5.05
CA GLY A 499 10.03 13.27 -4.62
C GLY A 499 10.85 13.85 -5.76
N ASP A 500 12.00 14.39 -5.42
CA ASP A 500 12.96 14.92 -6.38
C ASP A 500 14.06 13.88 -6.65
N VAL A 501 14.42 13.71 -7.91
CA VAL A 501 15.50 12.83 -8.38
C VAL A 501 16.49 13.67 -9.16
N THR A 502 17.77 13.46 -8.90
CA THR A 502 18.84 13.94 -9.79
C THR A 502 19.48 12.75 -10.47
N ILE A 503 19.46 12.76 -11.81
CA ILE A 503 20.18 11.79 -12.64
C ILE A 503 21.42 12.48 -13.16
N GLU A 504 22.60 11.94 -12.89
CA GLU A 504 23.88 12.58 -13.23
C GLU A 504 24.70 11.66 -14.13
N ASN A 505 25.29 12.20 -15.21
CA ASN A 505 26.32 11.54 -16.00
C ASN A 505 27.70 12.02 -15.55
N HIS A 506 28.45 11.14 -14.87
CA HIS A 506 29.77 11.44 -14.29
C HIS A 506 30.87 11.68 -15.32
N LYS A 507 30.70 11.22 -16.56
CA LYS A 507 31.67 11.43 -17.65
C LYS A 507 31.50 12.79 -18.32
N THR A 508 30.26 13.18 -18.61
CA THR A 508 29.98 14.41 -19.38
C THR A 508 29.60 15.60 -18.51
N GLY A 509 29.25 15.38 -17.24
CA GLY A 509 28.74 16.42 -16.33
C GLY A 509 27.29 16.84 -16.62
N TYR A 510 26.61 16.22 -17.59
CA TYR A 510 25.19 16.45 -17.82
C TYR A 510 24.37 15.89 -16.67
N SER A 511 23.29 16.56 -16.31
CA SER A 511 22.39 16.12 -15.25
C SER A 511 20.93 16.38 -15.61
N CYS A 512 20.01 15.68 -14.96
CA CYS A 512 18.59 15.97 -15.03
C CYS A 512 18.03 16.05 -13.61
N ASN A 513 17.45 17.19 -13.25
CA ASN A 513 16.66 17.34 -12.02
C ASN A 513 15.19 17.09 -12.37
N LEU A 514 14.65 16.00 -11.84
CA LEU A 514 13.30 15.51 -12.10
C LEU A 514 12.47 15.60 -10.82
N GLN A 515 11.25 16.13 -10.93
CA GLN A 515 10.32 16.25 -9.82
C GLN A 515 9.08 15.39 -10.10
N PHE A 516 8.86 14.40 -9.22
CA PHE A 516 7.60 13.67 -9.14
C PHE A 516 6.67 14.47 -8.22
N ILE A 517 5.65 15.08 -8.81
CA ILE A 517 4.78 16.01 -8.10
C ILE A 517 3.75 15.23 -7.31
N ALA A 518 3.83 15.35 -5.98
CA ALA A 518 2.88 14.75 -5.06
C ALA A 518 1.44 15.16 -5.38
N HIS A 519 0.52 14.21 -5.28
CA HIS A 519 -0.89 14.49 -5.36
C HIS A 519 -1.31 15.48 -4.26
N SER A 520 -2.05 16.52 -4.66
CA SER A 520 -2.58 17.54 -3.76
C SER A 520 -4.05 17.77 -4.04
N TYR A 521 -4.88 17.67 -3.00
CA TYR A 521 -6.32 17.93 -3.08
C TYR A 521 -6.66 19.38 -3.49
N PHE A 522 -5.75 20.31 -3.27
CA PHE A 522 -5.92 21.72 -3.64
C PHE A 522 -5.44 22.02 -5.06
N ASN A 523 -4.64 21.13 -5.64
CA ASN A 523 -4.15 21.27 -7.00
C ASN A 523 -5.12 20.59 -7.97
N ARG A 524 -5.77 21.38 -8.83
CA ARG A 524 -6.65 20.87 -9.89
C ARG A 524 -5.88 20.37 -11.13
N GLY A 525 -4.54 20.36 -11.09
CA GLY A 525 -3.70 19.86 -12.17
C GLY A 525 -3.82 18.34 -12.36
N GLN A 526 -3.23 17.87 -13.47
CA GLN A 526 -3.12 16.44 -13.77
C GLN A 526 -2.39 15.70 -12.63
N SER A 527 -2.97 14.59 -12.16
CA SER A 527 -2.33 13.72 -11.17
C SER A 527 -1.10 13.03 -11.76
N ARG A 528 -0.21 12.52 -10.89
CA ARG A 528 0.96 11.69 -11.28
C ARG A 528 1.96 12.41 -12.19
N ARG A 529 1.94 13.74 -12.18
CA ARG A 529 2.75 14.58 -13.06
C ARG A 529 4.22 14.51 -12.70
N ILE A 530 5.05 14.46 -13.73
CA ILE A 530 6.50 14.64 -13.65
C ILE A 530 6.89 15.86 -14.47
N THR A 531 7.87 16.62 -13.97
CA THR A 531 8.54 17.67 -14.73
C THR A 531 10.01 17.73 -14.35
N GLY A 532 10.87 18.13 -15.27
CA GLY A 532 12.28 18.28 -14.98
C GLY A 532 13.03 19.04 -16.05
N PHE A 533 14.32 19.29 -15.80
CA PHE A 533 15.21 19.92 -16.77
C PHE A 533 16.48 19.14 -16.92
N VAL A 534 16.87 18.86 -18.17
CA VAL A 534 18.22 18.42 -18.51
C VAL A 534 19.12 19.64 -18.52
N LYS A 535 20.23 19.56 -17.80
CA LYS A 535 21.28 20.55 -17.71
C LYS A 535 22.54 20.03 -18.37
N ASN A 536 23.25 20.91 -19.07
CA ASN A 536 24.58 20.61 -19.59
C ASN A 536 25.65 20.63 -18.47
N SER A 537 26.90 20.40 -18.84
CA SER A 537 28.06 20.40 -17.92
C SER A 537 28.29 21.72 -17.17
N THR A 538 27.75 22.85 -17.67
CA THR A 538 27.84 24.16 -16.99
C THR A 538 26.64 24.44 -16.08
N GLY A 539 25.71 23.49 -15.94
CA GLY A 539 24.49 23.64 -15.16
C GLY A 539 23.36 24.42 -15.85
N LEU A 540 23.51 24.76 -17.13
CA LEU A 540 22.47 25.49 -17.89
C LEU A 540 21.39 24.51 -18.38
N PRO A 541 20.10 24.81 -18.16
CA PRO A 541 19.00 24.03 -18.73
C PRO A 541 19.01 24.04 -20.26
N VAL A 542 19.00 22.87 -20.88
CA VAL A 542 19.05 22.68 -22.35
C VAL A 542 17.88 21.87 -22.90
N ALA A 543 17.14 21.18 -22.04
CA ALA A 543 15.86 20.55 -22.39
C ALA A 543 14.94 20.51 -21.18
N VAL A 544 13.64 20.48 -21.43
CA VAL A 544 12.60 20.22 -20.42
C VAL A 544 12.08 18.80 -20.62
N ILE A 545 11.81 18.11 -19.51
CA ILE A 545 11.16 16.80 -19.44
C ILE A 545 9.77 17.01 -18.86
N GLN A 546 8.74 16.44 -19.48
CA GLN A 546 7.36 16.50 -18.99
C GLN A 546 6.65 15.17 -19.20
N GLY A 547 5.67 14.87 -18.36
CA GLY A 547 4.84 13.69 -18.52
C GLY A 547 4.10 13.27 -17.26
N THR A 548 3.71 12.01 -17.24
CA THR A 548 3.08 11.34 -16.09
C THR A 548 3.67 9.95 -15.94
N TRP A 549 4.03 9.55 -14.71
CA TRP A 549 4.77 8.31 -14.47
C TRP A 549 4.00 7.03 -14.84
N ASP A 550 2.70 7.15 -15.10
CA ASP A 550 1.80 6.06 -15.46
C ASP A 550 1.32 6.09 -16.92
N SER A 551 1.62 7.14 -17.70
CA SER A 551 1.02 7.29 -19.05
C SER A 551 1.98 7.69 -20.16
N TYR A 552 2.95 8.59 -19.94
CA TYR A 552 3.93 8.97 -20.97
C TYR A 552 5.06 9.84 -20.41
N LEU A 553 6.15 9.94 -21.17
CA LEU A 553 7.23 10.90 -20.96
C LEU A 553 7.71 11.47 -22.30
N GLU A 554 7.87 12.79 -22.35
CA GLU A 554 8.39 13.52 -23.49
C GLU A 554 9.48 14.51 -23.08
N TYR A 555 10.30 14.92 -24.04
CA TYR A 555 11.27 15.99 -23.87
C TYR A 555 11.20 17.01 -25.00
N GLN A 556 11.60 18.25 -24.70
CA GLN A 556 11.68 19.32 -25.67
C GLN A 556 12.95 20.15 -25.41
N ARG A 557 13.67 20.50 -26.47
CA ARG A 557 14.88 21.33 -26.38
C ARG A 557 14.53 22.74 -25.93
N LEU A 558 15.45 23.38 -25.21
CA LEU A 558 15.34 24.77 -24.79
C LEU A 558 16.28 25.65 -25.61
N SER A 559 15.83 26.86 -25.93
CA SER A 559 16.68 27.94 -26.44
C SER A 559 17.61 28.47 -25.35
N ILE A 560 18.54 29.35 -25.73
CA ILE A 560 19.41 30.08 -24.79
C ILE A 560 18.57 30.86 -23.76
N ASP A 561 17.43 31.39 -24.18
CA ASP A 561 16.47 32.12 -23.33
C ASP A 561 15.55 31.18 -22.50
N LYS A 562 15.85 29.87 -22.49
CA LYS A 562 15.10 28.83 -21.76
C LYS A 562 13.65 28.67 -22.23
N VAL A 563 13.38 28.98 -23.49
CA VAL A 563 12.07 28.79 -24.12
C VAL A 563 12.08 27.47 -24.88
N PRO A 564 11.03 26.62 -24.78
CA PRO A 564 10.98 25.39 -25.57
C PRO A 564 10.99 25.65 -27.09
N VAL A 565 11.77 24.84 -27.82
CA VAL A 565 11.99 24.96 -29.27
C VAL A 565 11.75 23.61 -29.93
N GLY A 566 11.11 23.63 -31.10
CA GLY A 566 10.71 22.43 -31.84
C GLY A 566 9.45 21.79 -31.27
N GLU A 567 9.07 20.63 -31.77
CA GLU A 567 7.97 19.85 -31.22
C GLU A 567 8.45 18.97 -30.05
N PRO A 568 7.61 18.71 -29.04
CA PRO A 568 7.90 17.71 -28.01
C PRO A 568 8.13 16.32 -28.64
N VAL A 569 9.15 15.62 -28.16
CA VAL A 569 9.50 14.27 -28.60
C VAL A 569 9.08 13.28 -27.52
N LEU A 570 8.12 12.41 -27.85
CA LEU A 570 7.71 11.30 -27.01
C LEU A 570 8.85 10.28 -26.88
N VAL A 571 9.33 10.04 -25.67
CA VAL A 571 10.44 9.12 -25.39
C VAL A 571 9.95 7.79 -24.86
N TRP A 572 8.85 7.79 -24.11
CA TRP A 572 8.31 6.59 -23.50
C TRP A 572 6.80 6.67 -23.28
N LYS A 573 6.15 5.51 -23.40
CA LYS A 573 4.74 5.26 -23.09
C LYS A 573 4.63 3.82 -22.57
N PRO A 574 3.81 3.54 -21.53
CA PRO A 574 3.64 2.19 -21.05
C PRO A 574 2.86 1.32 -22.04
N ASP A 575 3.21 0.04 -22.05
CA ASP A 575 2.47 -0.97 -22.79
C ASP A 575 1.07 -1.16 -22.20
N PRO A 576 0.05 -1.43 -23.03
CA PRO A 576 -1.28 -1.75 -22.54
C PRO A 576 -1.22 -3.04 -21.71
N LEU A 577 -1.92 -3.04 -20.58
CA LEU A 577 -2.10 -4.24 -19.77
C LEU A 577 -2.92 -5.29 -20.56
N PRO A 578 -2.71 -6.59 -20.28
CA PRO A 578 -3.59 -7.65 -20.79
C PRO A 578 -5.07 -7.36 -20.47
N LEU A 579 -5.99 -7.75 -21.37
CA LEU A 579 -7.43 -7.49 -21.21
C LEU A 579 -8.00 -8.01 -19.89
N ASN A 580 -7.49 -9.15 -19.41
CA ASN A 580 -7.87 -9.80 -18.15
C ASN A 580 -6.91 -9.49 -16.99
N ALA A 581 -6.14 -8.40 -17.05
CA ALA A 581 -5.15 -8.07 -16.02
C ALA A 581 -5.77 -7.91 -14.62
N ALA A 582 -7.00 -7.40 -14.52
CA ALA A 582 -7.71 -7.27 -13.22
C ALA A 582 -7.93 -8.63 -12.53
N ASP A 583 -8.00 -9.72 -13.29
CA ASP A 583 -8.12 -11.08 -12.78
C ASP A 583 -6.75 -11.71 -12.47
N MET A 584 -5.65 -11.04 -12.85
CA MET A 584 -4.27 -11.49 -12.70
C MET A 584 -3.43 -10.44 -11.96
N TYR A 585 -3.95 -9.92 -10.84
CA TYR A 585 -3.24 -8.96 -9.96
C TYR A 585 -2.78 -7.67 -10.65
N HIS A 586 -3.41 -7.29 -11.77
CA HIS A 586 -2.98 -6.19 -12.65
C HIS A 586 -1.53 -6.35 -13.15
N PHE A 587 -1.08 -7.58 -13.38
CA PHE A 587 0.24 -7.85 -13.92
C PHE A 587 0.36 -7.36 -15.36
N SER A 588 1.51 -6.74 -15.66
CA SER A 588 1.97 -6.51 -17.02
C SER A 588 2.29 -7.84 -17.70
N ARG A 589 2.46 -7.82 -19.02
CA ARG A 589 2.93 -9.01 -19.75
C ARG A 589 4.23 -9.55 -19.16
N PHE A 590 5.18 -8.67 -18.85
CA PHE A 590 6.46 -9.06 -18.26
C PHE A 590 6.29 -9.66 -16.86
N ALA A 591 5.47 -9.05 -16.00
CA ALA A 591 5.22 -9.55 -14.64
C ALA A 591 4.57 -10.95 -14.64
N ILE A 592 3.69 -11.24 -15.60
CA ILE A 592 3.13 -12.59 -15.81
C ILE A 592 4.25 -13.62 -16.01
N GLU A 593 5.33 -13.27 -16.71
CA GLU A 593 6.40 -14.19 -17.08
C GLU A 593 7.38 -14.49 -15.93
N LEU A 594 7.54 -13.58 -14.96
CA LEU A 594 8.62 -13.62 -13.95
C LEU A 594 8.62 -14.87 -13.06
N ASN A 595 7.45 -15.44 -12.79
CA ASN A 595 7.32 -16.61 -11.92
C ASN A 595 7.02 -17.90 -12.69
N GLU A 596 7.18 -17.90 -14.01
CA GLU A 596 7.19 -19.12 -14.80
C GLU A 596 8.40 -19.98 -14.41
N MET A 597 8.21 -21.29 -14.18
CA MET A 597 9.30 -22.20 -13.81
C MET A 597 10.34 -22.29 -14.94
N GLU A 598 11.61 -22.34 -14.54
CA GLU A 598 12.74 -22.55 -15.45
C GLU A 598 13.63 -23.65 -14.89
N ASP A 599 14.17 -24.48 -15.79
CA ASP A 599 15.05 -25.58 -15.42
C ASP A 599 16.43 -25.06 -15.03
N GLY A 600 17.06 -25.73 -14.07
CA GLY A 600 18.43 -25.42 -13.66
C GLY A 600 18.61 -24.10 -12.92
N VAL A 601 17.52 -23.50 -12.38
CA VAL A 601 17.58 -22.37 -11.45
C VAL A 601 18.19 -22.81 -10.10
N ALA A 602 18.82 -21.88 -9.38
CA ALA A 602 19.36 -22.13 -8.04
C ALA A 602 18.29 -22.67 -7.07
N PRO A 603 18.66 -23.48 -6.05
CA PRO A 603 17.72 -23.92 -5.02
C PRO A 603 17.10 -22.79 -4.20
N THR A 604 17.76 -21.63 -4.18
CA THR A 604 17.31 -20.39 -3.54
C THR A 604 16.49 -19.49 -4.46
N ASP A 605 16.22 -19.88 -5.72
CA ASP A 605 15.47 -19.05 -6.67
C ASP A 605 13.99 -18.87 -6.27
N SER A 606 13.48 -17.64 -6.31
CA SER A 606 12.09 -17.31 -5.96
C SER A 606 11.05 -18.17 -6.67
N ARG A 607 11.31 -18.71 -7.87
CA ARG A 607 10.36 -19.61 -8.55
C ARG A 607 10.12 -20.92 -7.80
N ARG A 608 11.10 -21.36 -7.00
CA ARG A 608 11.06 -22.57 -6.17
C ARG A 608 10.42 -22.34 -4.79
N ARG A 609 10.10 -21.09 -4.46
CA ARG A 609 9.49 -20.71 -3.19
C ARG A 609 8.05 -21.27 -3.07
N PRO A 610 7.78 -22.17 -2.11
CA PRO A 610 6.54 -22.96 -2.12
C PRO A 610 5.28 -22.15 -1.75
N ASP A 611 5.33 -21.25 -0.77
CA ASP A 611 4.19 -20.40 -0.40
C ASP A 611 3.74 -19.49 -1.55
N GLN A 612 4.70 -18.91 -2.26
CA GLN A 612 4.44 -18.09 -3.44
C GLN A 612 3.82 -18.91 -4.59
N ARG A 613 4.31 -20.12 -4.85
CA ARG A 613 3.77 -21.00 -5.90
C ARG A 613 2.33 -21.42 -5.59
N LEU A 614 2.07 -21.83 -4.35
CA LEU A 614 0.72 -22.20 -3.90
C LEU A 614 -0.24 -21.02 -4.01
N MET A 615 0.20 -19.81 -3.69
CA MET A 615 -0.61 -18.61 -3.88
C MET A 615 -0.98 -18.38 -5.35
N GLU A 616 0.00 -18.48 -6.26
CA GLU A 616 -0.23 -18.32 -7.70
C GLU A 616 -1.27 -19.31 -8.25
N GLN A 617 -1.30 -20.53 -7.67
CA GLN A 617 -2.24 -21.58 -8.02
C GLN A 617 -3.63 -21.42 -7.36
N GLY A 618 -3.83 -20.39 -6.54
CA GLY A 618 -5.09 -20.18 -5.81
C GLY A 618 -5.24 -21.02 -4.54
N LEU A 619 -4.22 -21.77 -4.13
CA LEU A 619 -4.20 -22.63 -2.94
C LEU A 619 -3.81 -21.82 -1.69
N TRP A 620 -4.58 -20.78 -1.36
CA TRP A 620 -4.20 -19.76 -0.38
C TRP A 620 -4.05 -20.26 1.06
N ASP A 621 -4.83 -21.25 1.49
CA ASP A 621 -4.69 -21.83 2.84
C ASP A 621 -3.35 -22.57 2.99
N GLN A 622 -2.99 -23.36 1.98
CA GLN A 622 -1.70 -24.06 1.93
C GLN A 622 -0.55 -23.04 1.81
N ALA A 623 -0.72 -21.99 1.01
CA ALA A 623 0.24 -20.90 0.92
C ALA A 623 0.48 -20.21 2.28
N ASN A 624 -0.58 -19.96 3.05
CA ASN A 624 -0.46 -19.39 4.39
C ASN A 624 0.28 -20.32 5.37
N GLU A 625 0.06 -21.64 5.30
CA GLU A 625 0.79 -22.62 6.12
C GLU A 625 2.28 -22.66 5.75
N GLU A 626 2.60 -22.78 4.46
CA GLU A 626 3.99 -22.76 4.00
C GLU A 626 4.69 -21.45 4.35
N LYS A 627 4.00 -20.31 4.22
CA LYS A 627 4.53 -19.01 4.64
C LYS A 627 4.90 -18.99 6.12
N ARG A 628 4.04 -19.54 6.98
CA ARG A 628 4.34 -19.66 8.43
C ARG A 628 5.55 -20.55 8.67
N ARG A 629 5.65 -21.69 7.98
CA ARG A 629 6.79 -22.62 8.10
C ARG A 629 8.11 -21.95 7.71
N LEU A 630 8.14 -21.26 6.57
CA LEU A 630 9.32 -20.52 6.06
C LEU A 630 9.73 -19.39 7.01
N GLU A 631 8.78 -18.55 7.42
CA GLU A 631 9.04 -17.46 8.36
C GLU A 631 9.49 -17.97 9.73
N ALA A 632 9.01 -19.12 10.19
CA ALA A 632 9.48 -19.77 11.41
C ALA A 632 10.91 -20.32 11.25
N LYS A 633 11.23 -21.00 10.13
CA LYS A 633 12.60 -21.49 9.83
C LYS A 633 13.61 -20.35 9.90
N GLN A 634 13.32 -19.23 9.23
CA GLN A 634 14.19 -18.06 9.23
C GLN A 634 14.31 -17.40 10.62
N ARG A 635 13.21 -17.24 11.35
CA ARG A 635 13.22 -16.66 12.71
C ARG A 635 14.02 -17.52 13.69
N ASN A 636 13.86 -18.83 13.64
CA ASN A 636 14.58 -19.75 14.51
C ASN A 636 16.09 -19.71 14.24
N LYS A 637 16.51 -19.68 12.97
CA LYS A 637 17.92 -19.51 12.60
C LYS A 637 18.50 -18.20 13.15
N ARG A 638 17.76 -17.10 13.02
CA ARG A 638 18.16 -15.79 13.56
C ARG A 638 18.28 -15.81 15.09
N HIS A 639 17.30 -16.38 15.80
CA HIS A 639 17.35 -16.45 17.27
C HIS A 639 18.48 -17.34 17.79
N ALA A 640 18.76 -18.45 17.10
CA ALA A 640 19.91 -19.29 17.43
C ALA A 640 21.23 -18.53 17.26
N TRP A 641 21.38 -17.77 16.18
CA TRP A 641 22.54 -16.91 15.94
C TRP A 641 22.65 -15.78 16.98
N GLU A 642 21.57 -15.05 17.26
CA GLU A 642 21.54 -13.98 18.29
C GLU A 642 21.97 -14.53 19.67
N LYS A 643 21.53 -15.75 20.01
CA LYS A 643 21.94 -16.44 21.24
C LYS A 643 23.43 -16.79 21.23
N ALA A 644 23.93 -17.37 20.14
CA ALA A 644 25.35 -17.74 20.01
C ALA A 644 26.28 -16.52 20.09
N VAL A 645 25.92 -15.39 19.46
CA VAL A 645 26.66 -14.12 19.55
C VAL A 645 26.68 -13.62 21.00
N ARG A 646 25.52 -13.58 21.68
CA ARG A 646 25.43 -13.13 23.07
C ARG A 646 26.22 -14.01 24.04
N GLU A 647 26.32 -15.31 23.77
CA GLU A 647 27.09 -16.26 24.57
C GLU A 647 28.58 -16.32 24.16
N GLY A 648 29.03 -15.49 23.21
CA GLY A 648 30.41 -15.46 22.72
C GLY A 648 30.83 -16.73 21.98
N GLN A 649 29.87 -17.50 21.45
CA GLN A 649 30.12 -18.75 20.72
C GLN A 649 30.44 -18.51 19.24
N THR A 650 30.10 -17.34 18.69
CA THR A 650 30.37 -16.98 17.30
C THR A 650 30.48 -15.47 17.13
N ASP A 651 31.40 -15.05 16.27
CA ASP A 651 31.52 -13.67 15.76
C ASP A 651 31.15 -13.59 14.26
N GLU A 652 30.74 -14.71 13.66
CA GLU A 652 30.36 -14.77 12.25
C GLU A 652 29.05 -14.02 12.01
N PRO A 653 28.88 -13.35 10.85
CA PRO A 653 27.62 -12.72 10.51
C PRO A 653 26.50 -13.76 10.34
N LEU A 654 25.25 -13.36 10.62
CA LEU A 654 24.06 -14.22 10.44
C LEU A 654 23.99 -14.83 9.03
N PHE A 655 24.41 -14.03 8.05
CA PHE A 655 24.44 -14.39 6.65
C PHE A 655 25.48 -13.54 5.91
N THR A 656 26.27 -14.19 5.07
CA THR A 656 27.13 -13.55 4.08
C THR A 656 26.53 -13.82 2.71
N PRO A 657 26.20 -12.78 1.91
CA PRO A 657 25.68 -12.98 0.56
C PRO A 657 26.61 -13.84 -0.30
N VAL A 658 26.01 -14.70 -1.13
CA VAL A 658 26.73 -15.71 -1.91
C VAL A 658 27.25 -15.13 -3.23
N TRP A 659 26.46 -14.26 -3.85
CA TRP A 659 26.69 -13.76 -5.21
C TRP A 659 27.13 -12.29 -5.22
N PHE A 660 27.06 -11.64 -4.07
CA PHE A 660 27.45 -10.25 -3.89
C PHE A 660 28.41 -10.10 -2.71
N SER A 661 29.26 -9.08 -2.74
CA SER A 661 30.14 -8.71 -1.64
C SER A 661 29.81 -7.31 -1.14
N PRO A 662 29.66 -7.10 0.18
CA PRO A 662 29.56 -5.75 0.72
C PRO A 662 30.85 -4.96 0.44
N LYS A 663 30.70 -3.70 0.08
CA LYS A 663 31.74 -2.70 -0.20
C LYS A 663 31.31 -1.36 0.37
N GLN A 664 32.27 -0.46 0.59
CA GLN A 664 31.99 0.94 0.95
C GLN A 664 32.41 1.84 -0.20
N ASP A 665 31.57 2.82 -0.52
CA ASP A 665 31.96 3.89 -1.44
C ASP A 665 32.88 4.91 -0.75
N VAL A 666 33.33 5.91 -1.52
CA VAL A 666 34.22 6.99 -1.01
C VAL A 666 33.60 7.82 0.12
N ASN A 667 32.27 7.79 0.27
CA ASN A 667 31.53 8.50 1.30
C ASN A 667 31.18 7.59 2.50
N GLY A 668 31.65 6.33 2.49
CA GLY A 668 31.36 5.33 3.52
C GLY A 668 29.98 4.67 3.40
N ASN A 669 29.24 4.90 2.31
CA ASN A 669 27.97 4.21 2.09
C ASN A 669 28.22 2.76 1.69
N LEU A 670 27.49 1.85 2.33
CA LEU A 670 27.51 0.43 1.99
C LEU A 670 26.82 0.21 0.64
N TYR A 671 27.48 -0.51 -0.27
CA TYR A 671 26.88 -1.07 -1.47
C TYR A 671 27.35 -2.52 -1.68
N HIS A 672 26.67 -3.28 -2.53
CA HIS A 672 27.03 -4.66 -2.81
C HIS A 672 27.52 -4.83 -4.26
N GLU A 673 28.74 -5.33 -4.41
CA GLU A 673 29.36 -5.61 -5.70
C GLU A 673 29.05 -7.05 -6.11
N TYR A 674 28.57 -7.24 -7.35
CA TYR A 674 28.35 -8.58 -7.91
C TYR A 674 29.68 -9.30 -8.16
N LEU A 675 29.78 -10.55 -7.69
CA LEU A 675 31.02 -11.34 -7.75
C LEU A 675 31.32 -11.95 -9.13
N GLY A 676 30.40 -11.88 -10.09
CA GLY A 676 30.63 -12.36 -11.45
C GLY A 676 30.47 -13.87 -11.66
N ASN A 677 30.16 -14.64 -10.62
CA ASN A 677 30.26 -16.11 -10.62
C ASN A 677 28.92 -16.87 -10.61
N TYR A 678 27.76 -16.17 -10.57
CA TYR A 678 26.44 -16.84 -10.55
C TYR A 678 26.19 -17.64 -11.84
N TRP A 679 26.39 -17.02 -13.00
CA TRP A 679 26.09 -17.65 -14.29
C TRP A 679 27.00 -18.84 -14.61
N GLU A 680 28.28 -18.79 -14.19
CA GLU A 680 29.21 -19.93 -14.29
C GLU A 680 28.77 -21.09 -13.40
N SER A 681 28.29 -20.79 -12.18
CA SER A 681 27.74 -21.78 -11.26
C SER A 681 26.48 -22.42 -11.83
N LYS A 682 25.61 -21.63 -12.48
CA LYS A 682 24.43 -22.12 -13.20
C LYS A 682 24.80 -23.06 -14.34
N GLU A 683 25.76 -22.69 -15.18
CA GLU A 683 26.19 -23.52 -16.31
C GLU A 683 26.72 -24.88 -15.83
N ARG A 684 27.41 -24.91 -14.69
CA ARG A 684 27.91 -26.14 -14.06
C ARG A 684 26.89 -26.85 -13.17
N GLN A 685 25.72 -26.25 -12.92
CA GLN A 685 24.74 -26.70 -11.93
C GLN A 685 25.36 -26.89 -10.52
N ASP A 686 26.34 -26.06 -10.17
CA ASP A 686 27.01 -26.08 -8.86
C ASP A 686 26.35 -25.10 -7.90
N TRP A 687 25.57 -25.65 -6.97
CA TRP A 687 24.80 -24.89 -5.98
C TRP A 687 25.31 -25.08 -4.55
N LEU A 688 26.53 -25.59 -4.36
CA LEU A 688 27.05 -25.92 -3.03
C LEU A 688 27.09 -24.73 -2.06
N LYS A 689 27.22 -23.51 -2.60
CA LYS A 689 27.25 -22.26 -1.80
C LYS A 689 25.85 -21.75 -1.44
N CYS A 690 24.79 -22.25 -2.08
CA CYS A 690 23.43 -21.79 -1.80
C CYS A 690 22.95 -22.30 -0.44
N PRO A 691 22.41 -21.42 0.43
CA PRO A 691 21.82 -21.84 1.69
C PRO A 691 20.50 -22.60 1.49
N ASP A 692 20.18 -23.52 2.42
CA ASP A 692 18.87 -24.14 2.51
C ASP A 692 17.86 -23.22 3.23
N ILE A 693 17.05 -22.50 2.44
CA ILE A 693 16.13 -21.47 2.95
C ILE A 693 14.64 -21.82 2.84
N TYR A 694 14.28 -22.84 2.04
CA TYR A 694 12.87 -23.23 1.84
C TYR A 694 12.41 -24.36 2.75
#